data_AF-A0A3B9BH61-F1
#
_entry.id   AF-A0A3B9BH61-F1
#
_cell.length_a   1.000
_cell.length_b   1.000
_cell.length_c   1.000
_cell.angle_alpha   90.00
_cell.angle_beta   90.00
_cell.angle_gamma   90.00
#
_symmetry.space_group_name_H-M   'P 1'
#
loop_
_entity.id
_entity.type
_entity.pdbx_description
1 polymer ?
#
loop_
_entity_poly.entity_id
_entity_poly.type
_entity_poly.pdbx_seq_one_letter_code
_entity_poly.pdbx_strand_id
1 'polypeptide(L)'
;MNRQQRRAEERRRKKHKRVTLERRDGGQPIELTLVEAYRAAYEAQQQGQLDQASYIYNRILATEPGHIDALTNLGMIANMTGHSEEALKLLESALAKGRPTAELYLNYGVALRGVGRIGDAVAAYGKGLEIDPELAALHHNLGTILQNLGDLDTALASFRKAVEFEPNDPALWRGLANCMAVRADLPDDPTMGNEIAVCLTTPGVETQLLSRRAIGFLKNNPTMGEWIAAMKEDRFTLDAEKIQAMGSRLIAACLIYDIVRDADMEQLFTRLRRHLLLDAAAREQAPAILVFALPMQCFLNEYAYYETAEETAALDALITRLGTADMVTLAGDQTGPLARDIALVGAYRPLNDMTFADTLDRLVFDNPLGALIGRQIKEPREEAKLRITIEPLTEITGTVSTDVRAHYEENPYPRWQNTAIGSPQSMGMILVSQFPHLQGREMRYPENPRMLIAGCGTGMDAISSAATIRGAKITAMDLSLTSLAYAKRMAADFGIGSIDFRHGDILALPGKGLEFDVIQAYGVLHHMRDPLEGWRILTDCLHEAGLMRIALYSEIARQPVVAARELIAARGYPATTEGIRECRRELLALPDDHPAKPVTREGSDFFATSTCRDLLFHGEEHRFTCLQIADMIEELGLEFLGYEFLSGETGRRYAERFPEDPEFTDLRNWHALEEEFPDTFIGTDPFWVRKPER
;
A
#
# COMPACT_ATOMS: atom_id res chain seq x y z
N MET A 1 -22.79 -66.44 -0.68
CA MET A 1 -23.10 -65.12 -0.10
C MET A 1 -23.98 -64.32 -1.05
N ASN A 2 -25.17 -63.92 -0.62
CA ASN A 2 -26.17 -63.18 -1.41
C ASN A 2 -25.69 -61.73 -1.72
N ARG A 3 -26.12 -61.14 -2.84
CA ARG A 3 -25.89 -59.73 -3.24
C ARG A 3 -26.14 -58.70 -2.12
N GLN A 4 -27.12 -58.93 -1.24
CA GLN A 4 -27.38 -58.13 -0.03
C GLN A 4 -26.30 -58.29 1.04
N GLN A 5 -25.80 -59.50 1.27
CA GLN A 5 -24.71 -59.76 2.21
C GLN A 5 -23.38 -59.19 1.71
N ARG A 6 -23.09 -59.29 0.39
CA ARG A 6 -21.94 -58.61 -0.23
C ARG A 6 -22.02 -57.09 -0.04
N ARG A 7 -23.17 -56.46 -0.29
CA ARG A 7 -23.35 -55.02 -0.06
C ARG A 7 -23.25 -54.63 1.41
N ALA A 8 -23.73 -55.46 2.34
CA ALA A 8 -23.65 -55.20 3.78
C ALA A 8 -22.20 -55.35 4.31
N GLU A 9 -21.47 -56.34 3.83
CA GLU A 9 -20.08 -56.62 4.20
C GLU A 9 -19.12 -55.61 3.56
N GLU A 10 -19.36 -55.21 2.32
CA GLU A 10 -18.64 -54.13 1.62
C GLU A 10 -18.93 -52.76 2.24
N ARG A 11 -20.16 -52.51 2.71
CA ARG A 11 -20.49 -51.35 3.57
C ARG A 11 -19.78 -51.41 4.92
N ARG A 12 -19.68 -52.59 5.55
CA ARG A 12 -18.91 -52.80 6.79
C ARG A 12 -17.41 -52.58 6.60
N ARG A 13 -16.84 -53.05 5.48
CA ARG A 13 -15.43 -52.90 5.10
C ARG A 13 -15.07 -51.44 4.79
N LYS A 14 -15.96 -50.71 4.10
CA LYS A 14 -15.84 -49.26 3.91
C LYS A 14 -15.91 -48.48 5.23
N LYS A 15 -16.72 -48.95 6.19
CA LYS A 15 -16.90 -48.30 7.52
C LYS A 15 -15.73 -48.48 8.49
N HIS A 16 -14.74 -49.34 8.18
CA HIS A 16 -13.60 -49.66 9.06
C HIS A 16 -12.23 -49.42 8.39
N LYS A 17 -12.17 -48.68 7.28
CA LYS A 17 -10.90 -48.25 6.72
C LYS A 17 -10.17 -47.37 7.74
N ARG A 18 -8.98 -47.80 8.13
CA ARG A 18 -8.11 -47.03 9.02
C ARG A 18 -6.97 -46.39 8.25
N VAL A 19 -6.55 -45.25 8.75
CA VAL A 19 -5.44 -44.46 8.25
C VAL A 19 -4.35 -44.55 9.30
N THR A 20 -3.23 -45.14 8.93
CA THR A 20 -2.03 -45.22 9.77
C THR A 20 -1.21 -43.94 9.60
N LEU A 21 -0.98 -43.23 10.70
CA LEU A 21 -0.10 -42.06 10.78
C LEU A 21 1.18 -42.44 11.55
N GLU A 22 2.33 -42.17 10.98
CA GLU A 22 3.62 -42.37 11.64
C GLU A 22 3.89 -41.23 12.63
N ARG A 23 4.51 -41.53 13.77
CA ARG A 23 4.89 -40.51 14.75
C ARG A 23 6.28 -39.97 14.45
N ARG A 24 6.44 -38.65 14.51
CA ARG A 24 7.74 -37.97 14.32
C ARG A 24 8.81 -38.38 15.35
N ASP A 25 8.41 -38.85 16.53
CA ASP A 25 9.30 -39.33 17.60
C ASP A 25 9.68 -40.82 17.49
N GLY A 26 9.28 -41.50 16.41
CA GLY A 26 9.54 -42.94 16.24
C GLY A 26 8.70 -43.86 17.14
N GLY A 27 7.72 -43.31 17.86
CA GLY A 27 6.76 -44.09 18.64
C GLY A 27 5.82 -44.94 17.76
N GLN A 28 4.97 -45.76 18.40
CA GLN A 28 4.04 -46.61 17.65
C GLN A 28 3.08 -45.78 16.76
N PRO A 29 2.82 -46.22 15.51
CA PRO A 29 1.91 -45.53 14.60
C PRO A 29 0.51 -45.36 15.19
N ILE A 30 -0.13 -44.23 14.88
CA ILE A 30 -1.49 -43.92 15.30
C ILE A 30 -2.46 -44.43 14.24
N GLU A 31 -3.42 -45.24 14.66
CA GLU A 31 -4.48 -45.79 13.81
C GLU A 31 -5.77 -45.00 13.99
N LEU A 32 -6.14 -44.21 12.98
CA LEU A 32 -7.35 -43.39 12.99
C LEU A 32 -8.39 -43.95 12.02
N THR A 33 -9.67 -43.77 12.31
CA THR A 33 -10.70 -43.89 11.27
C THR A 33 -10.52 -42.79 10.22
N LEU A 34 -11.07 -42.96 9.01
CA LEU A 34 -11.04 -41.91 7.98
C LEU A 34 -11.59 -40.57 8.48
N VAL A 35 -12.66 -40.58 9.28
CA VAL A 35 -13.28 -39.36 9.83
C VAL A 35 -12.36 -38.67 10.84
N GLU A 36 -11.72 -39.44 11.72
CA GLU A 36 -10.76 -38.89 12.69
C GLU A 36 -9.50 -38.36 12.00
N ALA A 37 -8.98 -39.07 11.00
CA ALA A 37 -7.85 -38.61 10.21
C ALA A 37 -8.19 -37.32 9.45
N TYR A 38 -9.36 -37.24 8.82
CA TYR A 38 -9.79 -36.04 8.12
C TYR A 38 -9.95 -34.86 9.08
N ARG A 39 -10.55 -35.08 10.26
CA ARG A 39 -10.66 -34.03 11.30
C ARG A 39 -9.28 -33.56 11.75
N ALA A 40 -8.34 -34.48 12.01
CA ALA A 40 -6.97 -34.12 12.40
C ALA A 40 -6.24 -33.34 11.29
N ALA A 41 -6.43 -33.71 10.02
CA ALA A 41 -5.87 -32.98 8.89
C ALA A 41 -6.45 -31.56 8.80
N TYR A 42 -7.77 -31.44 8.94
CA TYR A 42 -8.46 -30.16 8.91
C TYR A 42 -8.05 -29.26 10.09
N GLU A 43 -7.93 -29.81 11.30
CA GLU A 43 -7.44 -29.09 12.47
C GLU A 43 -5.99 -28.61 12.29
N ALA A 44 -5.11 -29.47 11.75
CA ALA A 44 -3.74 -29.07 11.42
C ALA A 44 -3.72 -27.94 10.38
N GLN A 45 -4.58 -28.00 9.37
CA GLN A 45 -4.73 -26.95 8.36
C GLN A 45 -5.21 -25.63 8.97
N GLN A 46 -6.22 -25.65 9.84
CA GLN A 46 -6.71 -24.46 10.55
C GLN A 46 -5.64 -23.84 11.47
N GLN A 47 -4.68 -24.66 11.94
CA GLN A 47 -3.52 -24.21 12.71
C GLN A 47 -2.33 -23.76 11.83
N GLY A 48 -2.49 -23.74 10.50
CA GLY A 48 -1.43 -23.37 9.55
C GLY A 48 -0.32 -24.42 9.39
N GLN A 49 -0.48 -25.62 9.95
CA GLN A 49 0.49 -26.71 9.85
C GLN A 49 0.32 -27.45 8.51
N LEU A 50 0.58 -26.76 7.41
CA LEU A 50 0.27 -27.24 6.05
C LEU A 50 0.99 -28.54 5.69
N ASP A 51 2.23 -28.73 6.13
CA ASP A 51 2.98 -29.98 5.91
C ASP A 51 2.33 -31.16 6.62
N GLN A 52 1.87 -30.95 7.85
CA GLN A 52 1.20 -31.99 8.63
C GLN A 52 -0.18 -32.30 8.04
N ALA A 53 -0.94 -31.28 7.66
CA ALA A 53 -2.22 -31.45 6.98
C ALA A 53 -2.04 -32.23 5.66
N SER A 54 -1.08 -31.84 4.84
CA SER A 54 -0.75 -32.50 3.56
C SER A 54 -0.33 -33.94 3.76
N TYR A 55 0.50 -34.22 4.77
CA TYR A 55 0.86 -35.58 5.14
C TYR A 55 -0.39 -36.42 5.45
N ILE A 56 -1.27 -35.94 6.33
CA ILE A 56 -2.47 -36.68 6.73
C ILE A 56 -3.43 -36.86 5.55
N TYR A 57 -3.64 -35.84 4.71
CA TYR A 57 -4.47 -35.96 3.50
C TYR A 57 -3.92 -37.00 2.54
N ASN A 58 -2.60 -37.02 2.29
CA ASN A 58 -1.98 -38.07 1.47
C ASN A 58 -2.20 -39.48 2.05
N ARG A 59 -2.16 -39.63 3.38
CA ARG A 59 -2.47 -40.92 4.03
C ARG A 59 -3.94 -41.31 3.88
N ILE A 60 -4.87 -40.34 3.94
CA ILE A 60 -6.29 -40.56 3.63
C ILE A 60 -6.45 -41.04 2.18
N LEU A 61 -5.78 -40.40 1.22
CA LEU A 61 -5.86 -40.73 -0.20
C LEU A 61 -5.20 -42.09 -0.52
N ALA A 62 -4.18 -42.50 0.21
CA ALA A 62 -3.61 -43.84 0.09
C ALA A 62 -4.63 -44.94 0.48
N THR A 63 -5.47 -44.67 1.49
CA THR A 63 -6.52 -45.60 1.95
C THR A 63 -7.81 -45.47 1.12
N GLU A 64 -8.12 -44.27 0.63
CA GLU A 64 -9.28 -43.94 -0.17
C GLU A 64 -8.96 -42.91 -1.27
N PRO A 65 -8.46 -43.35 -2.44
CA PRO A 65 -8.02 -42.44 -3.51
C PRO A 65 -9.12 -41.54 -4.11
N GLY A 66 -10.40 -41.81 -3.78
CA GLY A 66 -11.54 -41.02 -4.24
C GLY A 66 -12.18 -40.16 -3.15
N HIS A 67 -11.49 -39.93 -2.02
CA HIS A 67 -12.00 -39.08 -0.95
C HIS A 67 -11.99 -37.62 -1.41
N ILE A 68 -13.17 -37.12 -1.83
CA ILE A 68 -13.34 -35.80 -2.46
C ILE A 68 -12.75 -34.69 -1.57
N ASP A 69 -13.14 -34.62 -0.30
CA ASP A 69 -12.70 -33.51 0.56
C ASP A 69 -11.17 -33.50 0.81
N ALA A 70 -10.53 -34.68 0.80
CA ALA A 70 -9.08 -34.77 0.96
C ALA A 70 -8.36 -34.36 -0.31
N LEU A 71 -8.89 -34.69 -1.50
CA LEU A 71 -8.40 -34.19 -2.78
C LEU A 71 -8.56 -32.67 -2.87
N THR A 72 -9.73 -32.14 -2.49
CA THR A 72 -10.02 -30.70 -2.50
C THR A 72 -9.09 -29.93 -1.58
N ASN A 73 -8.94 -30.36 -0.32
CA ASN A 73 -8.11 -29.65 0.65
C ASN A 73 -6.62 -29.79 0.34
N LEU A 74 -6.17 -30.95 -0.17
CA LEU A 74 -4.78 -31.08 -0.63
C LEU A 74 -4.52 -30.20 -1.87
N GLY A 75 -5.48 -30.10 -2.79
CA GLY A 75 -5.42 -29.18 -3.93
C GLY A 75 -5.41 -27.71 -3.50
N MET A 76 -6.18 -27.34 -2.47
CA MET A 76 -6.13 -26.01 -1.86
C MET A 76 -4.75 -25.73 -1.26
N ILE A 77 -4.17 -26.67 -0.50
CA ILE A 77 -2.81 -26.51 0.05
C ILE A 77 -1.78 -26.40 -1.06
N ALA A 78 -1.89 -27.18 -2.13
CA ALA A 78 -1.04 -27.08 -3.31
C ALA A 78 -1.14 -25.69 -3.96
N ASN A 79 -2.34 -25.11 -4.10
CA ASN A 79 -2.52 -23.72 -4.54
C ASN A 79 -1.84 -22.71 -3.59
N MET A 80 -2.07 -22.85 -2.28
CA MET A 80 -1.47 -21.98 -1.26
C MET A 80 0.06 -22.05 -1.22
N THR A 81 0.63 -23.19 -1.63
CA THR A 81 2.09 -23.42 -1.69
C THR A 81 2.67 -23.18 -3.08
N GLY A 82 1.86 -22.82 -4.07
CA GLY A 82 2.31 -22.43 -5.42
C GLY A 82 2.47 -23.60 -6.40
N HIS A 83 2.09 -24.80 -5.99
CA HIS A 83 2.13 -26.01 -6.81
C HIS A 83 0.85 -26.12 -7.67
N SER A 84 0.56 -25.11 -8.49
CA SER A 84 -0.71 -25.00 -9.22
C SER A 84 -0.98 -26.17 -10.19
N GLU A 85 0.06 -26.74 -10.79
CA GLU A 85 -0.06 -27.95 -11.63
C GLU A 85 -0.46 -29.20 -10.82
N GLU A 86 0.08 -29.35 -9.61
CA GLU A 86 -0.32 -30.44 -8.71
C GLU A 86 -1.75 -30.22 -8.21
N ALA A 87 -2.07 -28.99 -7.81
CA ALA A 87 -3.41 -28.59 -7.41
C ALA A 87 -4.43 -28.93 -8.50
N LEU A 88 -4.14 -28.58 -9.75
CA LEU A 88 -5.00 -28.85 -10.89
C LEU A 88 -5.31 -30.35 -11.02
N LYS A 89 -4.29 -31.21 -10.97
CA LYS A 89 -4.46 -32.68 -11.04
C LYS A 89 -5.32 -33.23 -9.91
N LEU A 90 -5.10 -32.76 -8.67
CA LEU A 90 -5.87 -33.17 -7.50
C LEU A 90 -7.35 -32.78 -7.63
N LEU A 91 -7.61 -31.55 -8.08
CA LEU A 91 -8.95 -30.99 -8.19
C LEU A 91 -9.74 -31.58 -9.37
N GLU A 92 -9.09 -31.88 -10.50
CA GLU A 92 -9.69 -32.64 -11.61
C GLU A 92 -10.09 -34.06 -11.17
N SER A 93 -9.23 -34.71 -10.37
CA SER A 93 -9.55 -36.01 -9.77
C SER A 93 -10.77 -35.94 -8.85
N ALA A 94 -10.89 -34.87 -8.05
CA ALA A 94 -12.04 -34.63 -7.18
C ALA A 94 -13.34 -34.43 -7.98
N LEU A 95 -13.30 -33.57 -9.00
CA LEU A 95 -14.44 -33.29 -9.89
C LEU A 95 -14.96 -34.57 -10.58
N ALA A 96 -14.04 -35.46 -11.00
CA ALA A 96 -14.37 -36.73 -11.64
C ALA A 96 -15.13 -37.72 -10.72
N LYS A 97 -15.20 -37.49 -9.40
CA LYS A 97 -15.94 -38.36 -8.46
C LYS A 97 -17.44 -38.02 -8.34
N GLY A 98 -17.91 -36.96 -9.00
CA GLY A 98 -19.35 -36.73 -9.26
C GLY A 98 -20.14 -36.05 -8.14
N ARG A 99 -19.50 -35.19 -7.33
CA ARG A 99 -20.17 -34.31 -6.34
C ARG A 99 -19.43 -32.96 -6.21
N PRO A 100 -19.48 -32.10 -7.25
CA PRO A 100 -18.85 -30.79 -7.14
C PRO A 100 -19.54 -29.93 -6.08
N THR A 101 -18.74 -29.21 -5.30
CA THR A 101 -19.21 -28.14 -4.40
C THR A 101 -18.71 -26.80 -4.93
N ALA A 102 -19.26 -25.69 -4.42
CA ALA A 102 -18.80 -24.36 -4.78
C ALA A 102 -17.32 -24.15 -4.43
N GLU A 103 -16.86 -24.66 -3.28
CA GLU A 103 -15.46 -24.59 -2.83
C GLU A 103 -14.52 -25.43 -3.70
N LEU A 104 -14.98 -26.57 -4.22
CA LEU A 104 -14.18 -27.34 -5.17
C LEU A 104 -13.98 -26.55 -6.47
N TYR A 105 -15.03 -25.91 -7.01
CA TYR A 105 -14.89 -25.06 -8.19
C TYR A 105 -14.07 -23.79 -7.92
N LEU A 106 -14.18 -23.20 -6.74
CA LEU A 106 -13.31 -22.10 -6.30
C LEU A 106 -11.83 -22.51 -6.35
N ASN A 107 -11.47 -23.61 -5.70
CA ASN A 107 -10.09 -24.10 -5.70
C ASN A 107 -9.61 -24.50 -7.10
N TYR A 108 -10.49 -25.10 -7.91
CA TYR A 108 -10.19 -25.47 -9.30
C TYR A 108 -9.90 -24.24 -10.16
N GLY A 109 -10.72 -23.19 -10.05
CA GLY A 109 -10.49 -21.92 -10.74
C GLY A 109 -9.20 -21.24 -10.30
N VAL A 110 -8.85 -21.29 -9.01
CA VAL A 110 -7.55 -20.77 -8.51
C VAL A 110 -6.37 -21.54 -9.13
N ALA A 111 -6.46 -22.88 -9.23
CA ALA A 111 -5.42 -23.69 -9.87
C ALA A 111 -5.29 -23.38 -11.37
N LEU A 112 -6.42 -23.27 -12.08
CA LEU A 112 -6.46 -22.89 -13.49
C LEU A 112 -5.83 -21.52 -13.75
N ARG A 113 -6.13 -20.54 -12.90
CA ARG A 113 -5.49 -19.23 -12.95
C ARG A 113 -3.98 -19.33 -12.71
N GLY A 114 -3.55 -20.13 -11.73
CA GLY A 114 -2.13 -20.34 -11.43
C GLY A 114 -1.33 -20.95 -12.58
N VAL A 115 -1.96 -21.78 -13.43
CA VAL A 115 -1.34 -22.33 -14.64
C VAL A 115 -1.59 -21.48 -15.90
N GLY A 116 -2.16 -20.28 -15.76
CA GLY A 116 -2.41 -19.36 -16.87
C GLY A 116 -3.65 -19.66 -17.74
N ARG A 117 -4.51 -20.62 -17.34
CA ARG A 117 -5.76 -20.98 -18.05
C ARG A 117 -6.92 -20.07 -17.61
N ILE A 118 -6.80 -18.77 -17.89
CA ILE A 118 -7.70 -17.72 -17.38
C ILE A 118 -9.17 -17.93 -17.79
N GLY A 119 -9.44 -18.24 -19.06
CA GLY A 119 -10.81 -18.45 -19.54
C GLY A 119 -11.52 -19.63 -18.85
N ASP A 120 -10.77 -20.71 -18.60
CA ASP A 120 -11.30 -21.88 -17.88
C ASP A 120 -11.56 -21.55 -16.41
N ALA A 121 -10.73 -20.69 -15.79
CA ALA A 121 -10.92 -20.26 -14.41
C ALA A 121 -12.24 -19.48 -14.24
N VAL A 122 -12.56 -18.56 -15.17
CA VAL A 122 -13.84 -17.83 -15.18
C VAL A 122 -15.02 -18.80 -15.27
N ALA A 123 -14.95 -19.79 -16.17
CA ALA A 123 -16.00 -20.79 -16.32
C ALA A 123 -16.15 -21.67 -15.06
N ALA A 124 -15.05 -22.01 -14.40
CA ALA A 124 -15.07 -22.74 -13.13
C ALA A 124 -15.75 -21.92 -12.02
N TYR A 125 -15.42 -20.64 -11.86
CA TYR A 125 -16.08 -19.78 -10.87
C TYR A 125 -17.57 -19.62 -11.15
N GLY A 126 -17.97 -19.48 -12.42
CA GLY A 126 -19.38 -19.46 -12.82
C GLY A 126 -20.14 -20.73 -12.38
N LYS A 127 -19.56 -21.92 -12.57
CA LYS A 127 -20.15 -23.18 -12.08
C LYS A 127 -20.21 -23.26 -10.56
N GLY A 128 -19.24 -22.67 -9.86
CA GLY A 128 -19.29 -22.52 -8.41
C GLY A 128 -20.49 -21.68 -7.97
N LEU A 129 -20.71 -20.55 -8.65
CA LEU A 129 -21.82 -19.62 -8.36
C LEU A 129 -23.20 -20.20 -8.73
N GLU A 130 -23.28 -21.14 -9.68
CA GLU A 130 -24.50 -21.91 -9.94
C GLU A 130 -24.88 -22.83 -8.77
N ILE A 131 -23.90 -23.27 -7.97
CA ILE A 131 -24.11 -24.13 -6.79
C ILE A 131 -24.38 -23.28 -5.55
N ASP A 132 -23.56 -22.27 -5.32
CA ASP A 132 -23.70 -21.31 -4.21
C ASP A 132 -23.54 -19.87 -4.72
N PRO A 133 -24.65 -19.16 -4.98
CA PRO A 133 -24.61 -17.78 -5.44
C PRO A 133 -24.08 -16.76 -4.43
N GLU A 134 -24.02 -17.12 -3.14
CA GLU A 134 -23.70 -16.21 -2.04
C GLU A 134 -22.25 -16.36 -1.54
N LEU A 135 -21.50 -17.34 -2.05
CA LEU A 135 -20.10 -17.56 -1.66
C LEU A 135 -19.21 -16.38 -2.09
N ALA A 136 -18.92 -15.48 -1.15
CA ALA A 136 -18.19 -14.23 -1.38
C ALA A 136 -16.83 -14.43 -2.06
N ALA A 137 -16.12 -15.50 -1.68
CA ALA A 137 -14.82 -15.84 -2.28
C ALA A 137 -14.88 -16.09 -3.80
N LEU A 138 -15.99 -16.63 -4.33
CA LEU A 138 -16.17 -16.80 -5.77
C LEU A 138 -16.34 -15.46 -6.48
N HIS A 139 -17.17 -14.56 -5.92
CA HIS A 139 -17.34 -13.20 -6.45
C HIS A 139 -16.03 -12.42 -6.42
N HIS A 140 -15.26 -12.50 -5.34
CA HIS A 140 -13.96 -11.83 -5.21
C HIS A 140 -12.92 -12.33 -6.22
N ASN A 141 -12.80 -13.66 -6.39
CA ASN A 141 -11.87 -14.23 -7.36
C ASN A 141 -12.29 -13.95 -8.81
N LEU A 142 -13.60 -13.96 -9.09
CA LEU A 142 -14.14 -13.55 -10.38
C LEU A 142 -13.85 -12.07 -10.66
N GLY A 143 -14.09 -11.18 -9.69
CA GLY A 143 -13.78 -9.75 -9.78
C GLY A 143 -12.29 -9.50 -10.06
N THR A 144 -11.41 -10.22 -9.37
CA THR A 144 -9.95 -10.14 -9.61
C THR A 144 -9.57 -10.51 -11.04
N ILE A 145 -10.14 -11.59 -11.59
CA ILE A 145 -9.86 -11.98 -12.97
C ILE A 145 -10.41 -10.96 -13.96
N LEU A 146 -11.65 -10.49 -13.77
CA LEU A 146 -12.28 -9.51 -14.65
C LEU A 146 -11.51 -8.18 -14.66
N GLN A 147 -11.02 -7.75 -13.49
CA GLN A 147 -10.16 -6.58 -13.37
C GLN A 147 -8.87 -6.74 -14.20
N ASN A 148 -8.21 -7.89 -14.10
CA ASN A 148 -7.00 -8.18 -14.89
C ASN A 148 -7.27 -8.27 -16.40
N LEU A 149 -8.50 -8.61 -16.79
CA LEU A 149 -8.96 -8.61 -18.19
C LEU A 149 -9.43 -7.21 -18.68
N GLY A 150 -9.47 -6.22 -17.80
CA GLY A 150 -9.92 -4.86 -18.10
C GLY A 150 -11.44 -4.65 -18.09
N ASP A 151 -12.24 -5.67 -17.75
CA ASP A 151 -13.69 -5.54 -17.56
C ASP A 151 -14.00 -4.98 -16.16
N LEU A 152 -13.68 -3.70 -15.97
CA LEU A 152 -13.77 -3.01 -14.68
C LEU A 152 -15.22 -2.79 -14.22
N ASP A 153 -16.20 -2.76 -15.13
CA ASP A 153 -17.63 -2.67 -14.79
C ASP A 153 -18.10 -3.94 -14.09
N THR A 154 -17.86 -5.09 -14.72
CA THR A 154 -18.28 -6.39 -14.16
C THR A 154 -17.44 -6.74 -12.92
N ALA A 155 -16.14 -6.39 -12.91
CA ALA A 155 -15.28 -6.57 -11.75
C ALA A 155 -15.81 -5.82 -10.52
N LEU A 156 -16.17 -4.54 -10.68
CA LEU A 156 -16.73 -3.72 -9.60
C LEU A 156 -18.04 -4.32 -9.05
N ALA A 157 -18.92 -4.79 -9.94
CA ALA A 157 -20.16 -5.45 -9.53
C ALA A 157 -19.91 -6.76 -8.77
N SER A 158 -18.93 -7.56 -9.19
CA SER A 158 -18.51 -8.77 -8.49
C SER A 158 -17.92 -8.47 -7.11
N PHE A 159 -17.02 -7.49 -6.99
CA PHE A 159 -16.46 -7.11 -5.68
C PHE A 159 -17.53 -6.56 -4.74
N ARG A 160 -18.50 -5.78 -5.24
CA ARG A 160 -19.65 -5.31 -4.46
C ARG A 160 -20.49 -6.45 -3.88
N LYS A 161 -20.78 -7.48 -4.68
CA LYS A 161 -21.45 -8.69 -4.17
C LYS A 161 -20.65 -9.39 -3.10
N ALA A 162 -19.32 -9.49 -3.26
CA ALA A 162 -18.47 -10.12 -2.25
C ALA A 162 -18.58 -9.40 -0.89
N VAL A 163 -18.45 -8.06 -0.87
CA VAL A 163 -18.60 -7.29 0.38
C VAL A 163 -20.05 -7.23 0.89
N GLU A 164 -21.06 -7.39 0.03
CA GLU A 164 -22.46 -7.51 0.46
C GLU A 164 -22.69 -8.80 1.27
N PHE A 165 -22.14 -9.93 0.81
CA PHE A 165 -22.30 -11.22 1.47
C PHE A 165 -21.43 -11.35 2.73
N GLU A 166 -20.22 -10.80 2.72
CA GLU A 166 -19.28 -10.87 3.86
C GLU A 166 -18.67 -9.48 4.18
N PRO A 167 -19.47 -8.52 4.69
CA PRO A 167 -19.05 -7.12 4.88
C PRO A 167 -17.97 -6.92 5.95
N ASN A 168 -17.70 -7.93 6.76
CA ASN A 168 -16.72 -7.88 7.85
C ASN A 168 -15.34 -8.43 7.44
N ASP A 169 -15.16 -8.92 6.20
CA ASP A 169 -13.86 -9.39 5.71
C ASP A 169 -13.09 -8.24 5.00
N PRO A 170 -11.98 -7.73 5.58
CA PRO A 170 -11.15 -6.70 4.97
C PRO A 170 -10.54 -7.10 3.62
N ALA A 171 -10.37 -8.41 3.33
CA ALA A 171 -9.88 -8.88 2.03
C ALA A 171 -10.81 -8.50 0.88
N LEU A 172 -12.11 -8.53 1.12
CA LEU A 172 -13.12 -8.24 0.11
C LEU A 172 -13.16 -6.74 -0.20
N TRP A 173 -13.09 -5.90 0.83
CA TRP A 173 -12.97 -4.46 0.70
C TRP A 173 -11.68 -4.02 0.02
N ARG A 174 -10.56 -4.72 0.25
CA ARG A 174 -9.30 -4.51 -0.49
C ARG A 174 -9.48 -4.75 -2.00
N GLY A 175 -10.14 -5.84 -2.38
CA GLY A 175 -10.47 -6.11 -3.79
C GLY A 175 -11.31 -4.99 -4.41
N LEU A 176 -12.34 -4.53 -3.68
CA LEU A 176 -13.18 -3.43 -4.13
C LEU A 176 -12.39 -2.11 -4.29
N ALA A 177 -11.56 -1.77 -3.31
CA ALA A 177 -10.70 -0.58 -3.32
C ALA A 177 -9.73 -0.59 -4.51
N ASN A 178 -9.06 -1.72 -4.76
CA ASN A 178 -8.13 -1.88 -5.87
C ASN A 178 -8.84 -1.69 -7.22
N CYS A 179 -10.05 -2.23 -7.37
CA CYS A 179 -10.85 -2.03 -8.58
C CYS A 179 -11.28 -0.58 -8.76
N MET A 180 -11.69 0.11 -7.68
CA MET A 180 -12.04 1.54 -7.72
C MET A 180 -10.85 2.42 -8.08
N ALA A 181 -9.66 2.10 -7.58
CA ALA A 181 -8.43 2.85 -7.83
C ALA A 181 -8.03 2.88 -9.32
N VAL A 182 -8.12 1.73 -10.00
CA VAL A 182 -7.71 1.59 -11.41
C VAL A 182 -8.79 2.01 -12.41
N ARG A 183 -10.05 2.15 -11.96
CA ARG A 183 -11.16 2.58 -12.82
C ARG A 183 -11.10 4.08 -13.10
N ALA A 184 -11.28 4.46 -14.36
CA ALA A 184 -11.20 5.86 -14.79
C ALA A 184 -12.29 6.74 -14.13
N ASP A 185 -13.56 6.29 -14.19
CA ASP A 185 -14.71 7.03 -13.65
C ASP A 185 -15.48 6.18 -12.65
N LEU A 186 -15.74 6.73 -11.45
CA LEU A 186 -16.60 6.08 -10.47
C LEU A 186 -18.07 6.50 -10.68
N PRO A 187 -19.03 5.56 -10.63
CA PRO A 187 -20.45 5.89 -10.58
C PRO A 187 -20.77 6.96 -9.52
N ASP A 188 -21.51 8.00 -9.91
CA ASP A 188 -21.97 9.06 -9.01
C ASP A 188 -23.28 8.65 -8.33
N ASP A 189 -23.16 7.87 -7.26
CA ASP A 189 -24.29 7.45 -6.42
C ASP A 189 -23.96 7.52 -4.91
N PRO A 190 -24.96 7.70 -4.02
CA PRO A 190 -24.70 7.84 -2.58
C PRO A 190 -24.05 6.61 -1.92
N THR A 191 -24.24 5.42 -2.49
CA THR A 191 -23.63 4.19 -1.99
C THR A 191 -22.12 4.23 -2.23
N MET A 192 -21.70 4.70 -3.41
CA MET A 192 -20.29 4.87 -3.77
C MET A 192 -19.51 5.67 -2.72
N GLY A 193 -20.04 6.83 -2.29
CA GLY A 193 -19.35 7.66 -1.30
C GLY A 193 -19.12 6.96 0.05
N ASN A 194 -20.07 6.11 0.46
CA ASN A 194 -19.93 5.29 1.67
C ASN A 194 -18.95 4.14 1.47
N GLU A 195 -18.99 3.46 0.31
CA GLU A 195 -18.06 2.37 -0.04
C GLU A 195 -16.61 2.88 -0.05
N ILE A 196 -16.34 4.03 -0.70
CA ILE A 196 -15.01 4.65 -0.73
C ILE A 196 -14.55 4.96 0.70
N ALA A 197 -15.43 5.52 1.54
CA ALA A 197 -15.10 5.83 2.93
C ALA A 197 -14.72 4.57 3.71
N VAL A 198 -15.45 3.46 3.55
CA VAL A 198 -15.10 2.18 4.19
C VAL A 198 -13.75 1.66 3.67
N CYS A 199 -13.54 1.67 2.35
CA CYS A 199 -12.28 1.25 1.72
C CYS A 199 -11.08 2.04 2.27
N LEU A 200 -11.17 3.38 2.38
CA LEU A 200 -10.10 4.21 2.93
C LEU A 200 -9.74 3.86 4.38
N THR A 201 -10.73 3.40 5.17
CA THR A 201 -10.53 2.98 6.57
C THR A 201 -10.17 1.50 6.74
N THR A 202 -10.20 0.71 5.66
CA THR A 202 -10.00 -0.74 5.71
C THR A 202 -8.50 -1.07 5.77
N PRO A 203 -8.02 -1.80 6.80
CA PRO A 203 -6.61 -2.19 6.87
C PRO A 203 -6.15 -2.96 5.62
N GLY A 204 -4.97 -2.61 5.11
CA GLY A 204 -4.37 -3.26 3.95
C GLY A 204 -4.82 -2.69 2.60
N VAL A 205 -5.61 -1.61 2.58
CA VAL A 205 -5.92 -0.82 1.37
C VAL A 205 -4.83 0.21 1.15
N GLU A 206 -4.29 0.26 -0.06
CA GLU A 206 -3.37 1.32 -0.47
C GLU A 206 -4.15 2.62 -0.70
N THR A 207 -4.14 3.51 0.30
CA THR A 207 -5.01 4.69 0.32
C THR A 207 -4.61 5.76 -0.69
N GLN A 208 -3.34 5.80 -1.10
CA GLN A 208 -2.80 6.83 -2.01
C GLN A 208 -3.51 6.85 -3.36
N LEU A 209 -3.78 5.68 -3.94
CA LEU A 209 -4.48 5.58 -5.23
C LEU A 209 -5.97 5.86 -5.08
N LEU A 210 -6.57 5.40 -3.97
CA LEU A 210 -8.00 5.55 -3.73
C LEU A 210 -8.39 6.98 -3.32
N SER A 211 -7.55 7.67 -2.56
CA SER A 211 -7.82 9.04 -2.09
C SER A 211 -7.97 10.01 -3.24
N ARG A 212 -7.14 9.88 -4.29
CA ARG A 212 -7.26 10.64 -5.53
C ARG A 212 -8.65 10.47 -6.15
N ARG A 213 -9.13 9.22 -6.26
CA ARG A 213 -10.48 8.92 -6.77
C ARG A 213 -11.57 9.48 -5.85
N ALA A 214 -11.37 9.43 -4.54
CA ALA A 214 -12.28 10.00 -3.55
C ALA A 214 -12.40 11.53 -3.69
N ILE A 215 -11.29 12.23 -3.90
CA ILE A 215 -11.30 13.68 -4.14
C ILE A 215 -11.99 14.02 -5.46
N GLY A 216 -11.69 13.30 -6.55
CA GLY A 216 -12.40 13.46 -7.82
C GLY A 216 -13.91 13.27 -7.68
N PHE A 217 -14.33 12.23 -6.96
CA PHE A 217 -15.74 11.99 -6.64
C PHE A 217 -16.37 13.15 -5.86
N LEU A 218 -15.70 13.66 -4.83
CA LEU A 218 -16.17 14.82 -4.06
C LEU A 218 -16.30 16.08 -4.93
N LYS A 219 -15.35 16.33 -5.83
CA LYS A 219 -15.37 17.51 -6.72
C LYS A 219 -16.45 17.44 -7.80
N ASN A 220 -16.85 16.23 -8.20
CA ASN A 220 -17.94 16.02 -9.15
C ASN A 220 -19.33 16.25 -8.51
N ASN A 221 -19.41 16.29 -7.18
CA ASN A 221 -20.64 16.69 -6.50
C ASN A 221 -21.00 18.16 -6.85
N PRO A 222 -22.22 18.45 -7.34
CA PRO A 222 -22.59 19.79 -7.78
C PRO A 222 -22.39 20.87 -6.72
N THR A 223 -22.75 20.59 -5.47
CA THR A 223 -22.61 21.53 -4.35
C THR A 223 -21.14 21.85 -4.07
N MET A 224 -20.28 20.85 -4.08
CA MET A 224 -18.83 21.04 -3.91
C MET A 224 -18.25 21.84 -5.08
N GLY A 225 -18.66 21.54 -6.31
CA GLY A 225 -18.26 22.28 -7.51
C GLY A 225 -18.63 23.77 -7.43
N GLU A 226 -19.83 24.10 -6.96
CA GLU A 226 -20.26 25.48 -6.72
C GLU A 226 -19.40 26.20 -5.69
N TRP A 227 -19.04 25.51 -4.60
CA TRP A 227 -18.15 26.09 -3.57
C TRP A 227 -16.76 26.37 -4.13
N ILE A 228 -16.19 25.43 -4.88
CA ILE A 228 -14.88 25.59 -5.51
C ILE A 228 -14.89 26.75 -6.51
N ALA A 229 -15.93 26.86 -7.34
CA ALA A 229 -16.07 27.98 -8.26
C ALA A 229 -16.17 29.33 -7.51
N ALA A 230 -16.99 29.39 -6.44
CA ALA A 230 -17.10 30.59 -5.61
C ALA A 230 -15.79 30.95 -4.89
N MET A 231 -14.95 29.97 -4.51
CA MET A 231 -13.64 30.24 -3.91
C MET A 231 -12.68 30.89 -4.92
N LYS A 232 -12.67 30.42 -6.18
CA LYS A 232 -11.84 30.97 -7.25
C LYS A 232 -12.19 32.42 -7.59
N GLU A 233 -13.46 32.79 -7.39
CA GLU A 233 -13.95 34.16 -7.59
C GLU A 233 -13.92 35.01 -6.32
N ASP A 234 -13.37 34.48 -5.23
CA ASP A 234 -13.32 35.09 -3.89
C ASP A 234 -14.70 35.52 -3.34
N ARG A 235 -15.76 34.79 -3.72
CA ARG A 235 -17.15 34.98 -3.26
C ARG A 235 -17.59 33.95 -2.22
N PHE A 236 -16.74 32.97 -1.89
CA PHE A 236 -17.07 31.89 -0.99
C PHE A 236 -16.98 32.29 0.49
N THR A 237 -18.08 32.06 1.23
CA THR A 237 -18.16 32.21 2.68
C THR A 237 -18.59 30.90 3.35
N LEU A 238 -17.98 30.62 4.50
CA LEU A 238 -18.37 29.52 5.38
C LEU A 238 -19.55 29.94 6.25
N ASP A 239 -20.53 29.06 6.36
CA ASP A 239 -21.67 29.16 7.25
C ASP A 239 -21.93 27.80 7.91
N ALA A 240 -22.87 27.77 8.86
CA ALA A 240 -23.20 26.55 9.59
C ALA A 240 -23.66 25.41 8.67
N GLU A 241 -24.42 25.69 7.61
CA GLU A 241 -24.95 24.67 6.71
C GLU A 241 -23.82 23.99 5.92
N LYS A 242 -22.89 24.77 5.37
CA LYS A 242 -21.72 24.24 4.67
C LYS A 242 -20.82 23.43 5.60
N ILE A 243 -20.63 23.89 6.84
CA ILE A 243 -19.86 23.16 7.85
C ILE A 243 -20.52 21.82 8.20
N GLN A 244 -21.85 21.79 8.33
CA GLN A 244 -22.58 20.52 8.54
C GLN A 244 -22.42 19.57 7.35
N ALA A 245 -22.56 20.08 6.12
CA ALA A 245 -22.43 19.28 4.91
C ALA A 245 -21.02 18.70 4.72
N MET A 246 -19.96 19.38 5.19
CA MET A 246 -18.60 18.84 5.23
C MET A 246 -18.39 17.73 6.28
N GLY A 247 -19.33 17.52 7.20
CA GLY A 247 -19.28 16.48 8.22
C GLY A 247 -19.52 15.04 7.74
N SER A 248 -19.23 14.75 6.46
CA SER A 248 -19.47 13.42 5.88
C SER A 248 -18.37 12.43 6.26
N ARG A 249 -18.73 11.13 6.26
CA ARG A 249 -17.78 10.04 6.52
C ARG A 249 -16.65 10.00 5.49
N LEU A 250 -16.96 10.31 4.22
CA LEU A 250 -15.99 10.32 3.14
C LEU A 250 -14.93 11.42 3.34
N ILE A 251 -15.36 12.65 3.63
CA ILE A 251 -14.43 13.76 3.89
C ILE A 251 -13.55 13.44 5.10
N ALA A 252 -14.14 12.93 6.18
CA ALA A 252 -13.37 12.53 7.36
C ALA A 252 -12.36 11.42 7.05
N ALA A 253 -12.75 10.40 6.28
CA ALA A 253 -11.84 9.32 5.86
C ALA A 253 -10.67 9.87 5.03
N CYS A 254 -10.93 10.77 4.07
CA CYS A 254 -9.88 11.43 3.29
C CYS A 254 -8.91 12.22 4.18
N LEU A 255 -9.40 12.93 5.20
CA LEU A 255 -8.57 13.72 6.10
C LEU A 255 -7.76 12.88 7.12
N ILE A 256 -8.21 11.67 7.45
CA ILE A 256 -7.59 10.84 8.50
C ILE A 256 -6.56 9.88 7.91
N TYR A 257 -6.83 9.30 6.73
CA TYR A 257 -6.10 8.14 6.21
C TYR A 257 -5.19 8.42 5.01
N ASP A 258 -5.19 9.63 4.46
CA ASP A 258 -4.21 10.04 3.45
C ASP A 258 -4.06 11.56 3.36
N ILE A 259 -3.00 12.03 2.71
CA ILE A 259 -2.78 13.44 2.44
C ILE A 259 -3.72 13.88 1.32
N VAL A 260 -4.55 14.88 1.59
CA VAL A 260 -5.33 15.59 0.54
C VAL A 260 -4.37 16.28 -0.44
N ARG A 261 -4.19 15.69 -1.63
CA ARG A 261 -3.32 16.18 -2.70
C ARG A 261 -4.09 16.95 -3.78
N ASP A 262 -4.91 17.93 -3.38
CA ASP A 262 -5.67 18.77 -4.30
C ASP A 262 -5.74 20.21 -3.78
N ALA A 263 -5.42 21.17 -4.64
CA ALA A 263 -5.31 22.59 -4.28
C ALA A 263 -6.64 23.21 -3.86
N ASP A 264 -7.74 22.87 -4.53
CA ASP A 264 -9.06 23.40 -4.22
C ASP A 264 -9.51 22.89 -2.84
N MET A 265 -9.30 21.60 -2.57
CA MET A 265 -9.63 20.98 -1.28
C MET A 265 -8.74 21.47 -0.14
N GLU A 266 -7.42 21.61 -0.36
CA GLU A 266 -6.50 22.21 0.61
C GLU A 266 -6.95 23.63 0.99
N GLN A 267 -7.34 24.45 0.01
CA GLN A 267 -7.82 25.81 0.27
C GLN A 267 -9.11 25.80 1.09
N LEU A 268 -10.05 24.91 0.78
CA LEU A 268 -11.30 24.75 1.53
C LEU A 268 -11.02 24.38 3.00
N PHE A 269 -10.17 23.39 3.24
CA PHE A 269 -9.83 22.95 4.60
C PHE A 269 -8.99 23.96 5.36
N THR A 270 -8.14 24.73 4.68
CA THR A 270 -7.42 25.87 5.28
C THR A 270 -8.40 26.95 5.76
N ARG A 271 -9.39 27.34 4.94
CA ARG A 271 -10.44 28.30 5.32
C ARG A 271 -11.30 27.76 6.48
N LEU A 272 -11.65 26.48 6.45
CA LEU A 272 -12.40 25.82 7.53
C LEU A 272 -11.62 25.84 8.85
N ARG A 273 -10.35 25.41 8.83
CA ARG A 273 -9.46 25.42 10.00
C ARG A 273 -9.36 26.81 10.63
N ARG A 274 -9.22 27.85 9.80
CA ARG A 274 -9.24 29.24 10.25
C ARG A 274 -10.56 29.63 10.91
N HIS A 275 -11.68 29.35 10.25
CA HIS A 275 -13.00 29.73 10.75
C HIS A 275 -13.31 29.10 12.11
N LEU A 276 -12.97 27.82 12.30
CA LEU A 276 -13.15 27.11 13.58
C LEU A 276 -12.25 27.65 14.70
N LEU A 277 -11.12 28.31 14.37
CA LEU A 277 -10.23 28.95 15.35
C LEU A 277 -10.75 30.31 15.79
N LEU A 278 -11.26 31.09 14.85
CA LEU A 278 -11.70 32.45 15.13
C LEU A 278 -13.15 32.50 15.67
N ASP A 279 -13.97 31.47 15.43
CA ASP A 279 -15.35 31.38 15.89
C ASP A 279 -15.58 30.12 16.76
N ALA A 280 -15.57 30.32 18.07
CA ALA A 280 -15.80 29.25 19.04
C ALA A 280 -17.23 28.66 18.96
N ALA A 281 -18.23 29.46 18.60
CA ALA A 281 -19.61 29.00 18.48
C ALA A 281 -19.80 28.13 17.23
N ALA A 282 -19.20 28.53 16.11
CA ALA A 282 -19.15 27.70 14.91
C ALA A 282 -18.47 26.35 15.18
N ARG A 283 -17.35 26.37 15.93
CA ARG A 283 -16.64 25.15 16.33
C ARG A 283 -17.43 24.23 17.24
N GLU A 284 -18.21 24.77 18.18
CA GLU A 284 -19.08 23.98 19.05
C GLU A 284 -20.19 23.28 18.25
N GLN A 285 -20.76 23.98 17.27
CA GLN A 285 -21.83 23.46 16.41
C GLN A 285 -21.33 22.53 15.29
N ALA A 286 -20.05 22.60 14.92
CA ALA A 286 -19.49 21.79 13.84
C ALA A 286 -19.62 20.27 14.09
N PRO A 287 -19.76 19.44 13.04
CA PRO A 287 -19.74 18.00 13.17
C PRO A 287 -18.46 17.52 13.88
N ALA A 288 -18.61 16.73 14.95
CA ALA A 288 -17.46 16.24 15.72
C ALA A 288 -16.46 15.48 14.83
N ILE A 289 -16.97 14.64 13.92
CA ILE A 289 -16.14 13.87 12.98
C ILE A 289 -15.19 14.77 12.16
N LEU A 290 -15.66 15.97 11.76
CA LEU A 290 -14.87 16.93 11.00
C LEU A 290 -13.83 17.63 11.87
N VAL A 291 -14.23 18.06 13.07
CA VAL A 291 -13.33 18.76 14.02
C VAL A 291 -12.14 17.88 14.43
N PHE A 292 -12.36 16.57 14.61
CA PHE A 292 -11.28 15.65 14.96
C PHE A 292 -10.51 15.10 13.75
N ALA A 293 -11.07 15.16 12.54
CA ALA A 293 -10.37 14.76 11.31
C ALA A 293 -9.36 15.81 10.81
N LEU A 294 -9.69 17.11 10.92
CA LEU A 294 -8.79 18.20 10.52
C LEU A 294 -7.38 18.14 11.14
N PRO A 295 -7.21 17.93 12.46
CA PRO A 295 -5.89 17.82 13.05
C PRO A 295 -5.13 16.56 12.62
N MET A 296 -5.84 15.49 12.23
CA MET A 296 -5.20 14.30 11.67
C MET A 296 -4.55 14.64 10.32
N GLN A 297 -5.29 15.34 9.45
CA GLN A 297 -4.76 15.81 8.16
C GLN A 297 -3.59 16.78 8.33
N CYS A 298 -3.70 17.73 9.26
CA CYS A 298 -2.65 18.71 9.51
C CYS A 298 -1.39 18.06 10.09
N PHE A 299 -1.52 17.02 10.91
CA PHE A 299 -0.36 16.26 11.36
C PHE A 299 0.25 15.44 10.22
N LEU A 300 -0.59 14.80 9.41
CA LEU A 300 -0.15 13.94 8.31
C LEU A 300 0.60 14.72 7.22
N ASN A 301 0.16 15.93 6.90
CA ASN A 301 0.82 16.82 5.95
C ASN A 301 1.90 17.72 6.58
N GLU A 302 2.21 17.50 7.87
CA GLU A 302 3.23 18.22 8.63
C GLU A 302 2.99 19.74 8.64
N TYR A 303 1.74 20.09 8.90
CA TYR A 303 1.23 21.44 9.07
C TYR A 303 1.48 22.32 7.86
N ALA A 304 1.32 21.77 6.65
CA ALA A 304 1.56 22.50 5.41
C ALA A 304 0.59 23.67 5.16
N TYR A 305 -0.60 23.64 5.77
CA TYR A 305 -1.61 24.67 5.59
C TYR A 305 -1.16 26.03 6.12
N TYR A 306 -1.36 27.06 5.31
CA TYR A 306 -0.99 28.44 5.63
C TYR A 306 -1.69 28.98 6.89
N GLU A 307 -0.96 29.77 7.66
CA GLU A 307 -1.40 30.40 8.91
C GLU A 307 -1.16 31.92 8.84
N THR A 308 -2.18 32.69 9.17
CA THR A 308 -2.09 34.16 9.29
C THR A 308 -1.68 34.60 10.69
N ALA A 309 -1.17 35.83 10.81
CA ALA A 309 -0.82 36.41 12.12
C ALA A 309 -2.03 36.52 13.09
N GLU A 310 -3.25 36.67 12.56
CA GLU A 310 -4.47 36.65 13.36
C GLU A 310 -4.72 35.25 13.95
N GLU A 311 -4.54 34.20 13.14
CA GLU A 311 -4.62 32.81 13.60
C GLU A 311 -3.54 32.51 14.64
N THR A 312 -2.29 32.94 14.42
CA THR A 312 -1.21 32.78 15.40
C THR A 312 -1.57 33.38 16.75
N ALA A 313 -2.07 34.63 16.78
CA ALA A 313 -2.45 35.29 18.02
C ALA A 313 -3.64 34.59 18.72
N ALA A 314 -4.64 34.14 17.96
CA ALA A 314 -5.78 33.39 18.50
C ALA A 314 -5.36 32.01 19.05
N LEU A 315 -4.45 31.32 18.36
CA LEU A 315 -3.88 30.05 18.78
C LEU A 315 -3.07 30.19 20.07
N ASP A 316 -2.20 31.20 20.18
CA ASP A 316 -1.40 31.44 21.39
C ASP A 316 -2.30 31.68 22.62
N ALA A 317 -3.38 32.44 22.44
CA ALA A 317 -4.38 32.64 23.49
C ALA A 317 -5.09 31.33 23.87
N LEU A 318 -5.41 30.49 22.88
CA LEU A 318 -6.02 29.18 23.08
C LEU A 318 -5.10 28.22 23.85
N ILE A 319 -3.83 28.11 23.44
CA ILE A 319 -2.81 27.28 24.09
C ILE A 319 -2.60 27.74 25.54
N THR A 320 -2.50 29.05 25.77
CA THR A 320 -2.34 29.62 27.12
C THR A 320 -3.51 29.23 28.02
N ARG A 321 -4.75 29.33 27.52
CA ARG A 321 -5.94 28.92 28.27
C ARG A 321 -5.91 27.42 28.59
N LEU A 322 -5.60 26.58 27.60
CA LEU A 322 -5.51 25.12 27.79
C LEU A 322 -4.41 24.70 28.76
N GLY A 323 -3.29 25.42 28.81
CA GLY A 323 -2.22 25.16 29.78
C GLY A 323 -2.65 25.28 31.24
N THR A 324 -3.78 25.92 31.52
CA THR A 324 -4.36 26.04 32.87
C THR A 324 -5.68 25.26 33.05
N ALA A 325 -6.15 24.58 32.00
CA ALA A 325 -7.42 23.84 32.05
C ALA A 325 -7.26 22.52 32.80
N ASP A 326 -8.31 22.13 33.54
CA ASP A 326 -8.37 20.82 34.19
C ASP A 326 -8.76 19.74 33.18
N MET A 327 -7.74 19.09 32.62
CA MET A 327 -7.91 18.02 31.63
C MET A 327 -8.64 16.79 32.18
N VAL A 328 -8.73 16.62 33.51
CA VAL A 328 -9.46 15.49 34.11
C VAL A 328 -10.96 15.56 33.79
N THR A 329 -11.48 16.77 33.54
CA THR A 329 -12.88 16.98 33.13
C THR A 329 -13.24 16.27 31.81
N LEU A 330 -12.24 15.99 30.96
CA LEU A 330 -12.44 15.24 29.72
C LEU A 330 -13.03 13.85 29.97
N ALA A 331 -12.81 13.23 31.13
CA ALA A 331 -13.39 11.93 31.45
C ALA A 331 -14.93 11.91 31.36
N GLY A 332 -15.59 13.06 31.61
CA GLY A 332 -17.04 13.20 31.54
C GLY A 332 -17.57 13.70 30.19
N ASP A 333 -16.75 14.38 29.39
CA ASP A 333 -17.14 14.94 28.10
C ASP A 333 -15.94 14.97 27.12
N GLN A 334 -15.84 13.92 26.32
CA GLN A 334 -14.70 13.69 25.42
C GLN A 334 -14.90 14.27 24.01
N THR A 335 -16.05 14.89 23.72
CA THR A 335 -16.32 15.55 22.42
C THR A 335 -16.85 16.98 22.54
N GLY A 336 -16.99 17.49 23.76
CA GLY A 336 -17.43 18.84 24.06
C GLY A 336 -16.35 19.92 23.84
N PRO A 337 -16.58 21.13 24.38
CA PRO A 337 -15.78 22.31 24.07
C PRO A 337 -14.27 22.15 24.33
N LEU A 338 -13.89 21.54 25.46
CA LEU A 338 -12.48 21.33 25.81
C LEU A 338 -11.79 20.36 24.84
N ALA A 339 -12.45 19.26 24.47
CA ALA A 339 -11.93 18.30 23.50
C ALA A 339 -11.74 18.93 22.11
N ARG A 340 -12.69 19.79 21.70
CA ARG A 340 -12.64 20.52 20.43
C ARG A 340 -11.57 21.61 20.42
N ASP A 341 -11.33 22.26 21.55
CA ASP A 341 -10.20 23.19 21.74
C ASP A 341 -8.86 22.49 21.54
N ILE A 342 -8.67 21.32 22.17
CA ILE A 342 -7.46 20.50 22.02
C ILE A 342 -7.28 20.05 20.57
N ALA A 343 -8.36 19.56 19.96
CA ALA A 343 -8.34 19.16 18.55
C ALA A 343 -7.87 20.30 17.64
N LEU A 344 -8.32 21.52 17.91
CA LEU A 344 -7.92 22.66 17.12
C LEU A 344 -6.46 23.07 17.33
N VAL A 345 -5.93 22.99 18.55
CA VAL A 345 -4.47 23.15 18.76
C VAL A 345 -3.70 22.12 17.94
N GLY A 346 -4.16 20.86 17.95
CA GLY A 346 -3.59 19.78 17.14
C GLY A 346 -3.64 20.00 15.62
N ALA A 347 -4.45 20.95 15.13
CA ALA A 347 -4.52 21.31 13.71
C ALA A 347 -3.49 22.37 13.30
N TYR A 348 -2.78 22.98 14.27
CA TYR A 348 -1.73 23.96 14.01
C TYR A 348 -0.37 23.53 14.54
N ARG A 349 -0.31 22.77 15.64
CA ARG A 349 0.93 22.34 16.29
C ARG A 349 0.82 20.89 16.78
N PRO A 350 1.94 20.13 16.88
CA PRO A 350 1.93 18.79 17.45
C PRO A 350 1.46 18.78 18.90
N LEU A 351 0.46 17.94 19.21
CA LEU A 351 0.00 17.82 20.60
C LEU A 351 1.07 17.28 21.54
N ASN A 352 2.03 16.47 21.06
CA ASN A 352 3.13 15.95 21.88
C ASN A 352 4.01 17.06 22.48
N ASP A 353 4.08 18.23 21.85
CA ASP A 353 4.92 19.35 22.28
C ASP A 353 4.21 20.26 23.29
N MET A 354 2.94 19.99 23.59
CA MET A 354 2.14 20.81 24.49
C MET A 354 2.40 20.45 25.96
N THR A 355 2.34 21.45 26.84
CA THR A 355 2.56 21.26 28.29
C THR A 355 1.56 20.31 28.95
N PHE A 356 0.39 20.12 28.35
CA PHE A 356 -0.66 19.22 28.83
C PHE A 356 -0.58 17.80 28.23
N ALA A 357 0.40 17.51 27.36
CA ALA A 357 0.52 16.22 26.68
C ALA A 357 0.62 15.02 27.64
N ASP A 358 1.42 15.14 28.71
CA ASP A 358 1.58 14.08 29.71
C ASP A 358 0.31 13.79 30.50
N THR A 359 -0.56 14.79 30.65
CA THR A 359 -1.87 14.58 31.27
C THR A 359 -2.79 13.83 30.33
N LEU A 360 -2.83 14.22 29.04
CA LEU A 360 -3.62 13.51 28.02
C LEU A 360 -3.17 12.06 27.82
N ASP A 361 -1.87 11.78 27.81
CA ASP A 361 -1.32 10.43 27.62
C ASP A 361 -1.78 9.43 28.71
N ARG A 362 -2.00 9.93 29.94
CA ARG A 362 -2.44 9.14 31.09
C ARG A 362 -3.95 8.88 31.14
N LEU A 363 -4.73 9.58 30.33
CA LEU A 363 -6.18 9.42 30.27
C LEU A 363 -6.57 8.31 29.28
N VAL A 364 -7.76 7.74 29.49
CA VAL A 364 -8.34 6.69 28.64
C VAL A 364 -9.46 7.29 27.82
N PHE A 365 -9.44 7.02 26.52
CA PHE A 365 -10.42 7.53 25.56
C PHE A 365 -10.87 6.40 24.62
N ASP A 366 -12.15 6.40 24.24
CA ASP A 366 -12.80 5.40 23.38
C ASP A 366 -13.51 6.06 22.17
N ASN A 367 -13.05 7.24 21.75
CA ASN A 367 -13.70 8.10 20.76
C ASN A 367 -12.65 8.85 19.90
N PRO A 368 -13.06 9.75 18.99
CA PRO A 368 -12.13 10.44 18.09
C PRO A 368 -11.02 11.26 18.77
N LEU A 369 -11.23 11.79 19.98
CA LEU A 369 -10.15 12.45 20.74
C LEU A 369 -9.06 11.45 21.13
N GLY A 370 -9.45 10.22 21.48
CA GLY A 370 -8.52 9.13 21.76
C GLY A 370 -7.66 8.77 20.55
N ALA A 371 -8.26 8.69 19.37
CA ALA A 371 -7.54 8.45 18.11
C ALA A 371 -6.55 9.59 17.82
N LEU A 372 -6.95 10.84 18.03
CA LEU A 372 -6.08 12.01 17.86
C LEU A 372 -4.89 11.99 18.83
N ILE A 373 -5.13 11.69 20.11
CA ILE A 373 -4.08 11.56 21.13
C ILE A 373 -3.14 10.39 20.79
N GLY A 374 -3.70 9.26 20.34
CA GLY A 374 -2.92 8.14 19.82
C GLY A 374 -1.95 8.60 18.74
N ARG A 375 -2.47 9.29 17.73
CA ARG A 375 -1.73 9.78 16.57
C ARG A 375 -0.67 10.82 16.88
N GLN A 376 -1.03 11.85 17.64
CA GLN A 376 -0.16 13.02 17.83
C GLN A 376 0.68 12.97 19.10
N ILE A 377 0.45 12.02 20.01
CA ILE A 377 1.21 11.90 21.27
C ILE A 377 1.81 10.50 21.41
N LYS A 378 0.99 9.45 21.38
CA LYS A 378 1.44 8.10 21.72
C LYS A 378 2.37 7.51 20.65
N GLU A 379 1.97 7.61 19.38
CA GLU A 379 2.77 7.14 18.23
C GLU A 379 4.16 7.82 18.18
N PRO A 380 4.30 9.17 18.22
CA PRO A 380 5.62 9.81 18.28
C PRO A 380 6.49 9.38 19.46
N ARG A 381 5.89 9.17 20.64
CA ARG A 381 6.61 8.69 21.84
C ARG A 381 7.07 7.25 21.69
N GLU A 382 6.30 6.40 21.02
CA GLU A 382 6.68 5.04 20.69
C GLU A 382 7.82 5.02 19.66
N GLU A 383 7.71 5.82 18.60
CA GLU A 383 8.76 6.00 17.59
C GLU A 383 10.07 6.43 18.25
N ALA A 384 10.04 7.40 19.18
CA ALA A 384 11.22 7.81 19.93
C ALA A 384 11.87 6.67 20.74
N LYS A 385 11.08 5.73 21.28
CA LYS A 385 11.59 4.53 21.98
C LYS A 385 12.16 3.51 20.99
N LEU A 386 11.51 3.31 19.84
CA LEU A 386 11.99 2.38 18.82
C LEU A 386 13.29 2.86 18.18
N ARG A 387 13.45 4.18 18.02
CA ARG A 387 14.64 4.83 17.46
C ARG A 387 15.95 4.33 18.09
N ILE A 388 15.99 4.20 19.41
CA ILE A 388 17.19 3.76 20.15
C ILE A 388 17.45 2.24 20.09
N THR A 389 16.53 1.46 19.51
CA THR A 389 16.65 0.00 19.38
C THR A 389 17.13 -0.45 18.00
N ILE A 390 17.29 0.48 17.05
CA ILE A 390 17.68 0.17 15.68
C ILE A 390 19.19 -0.03 15.64
N GLU A 391 19.62 -1.19 15.17
CA GLU A 391 21.03 -1.55 15.07
C GLU A 391 21.63 -1.02 13.77
N PRO A 392 22.91 -0.57 13.79
CA PRO A 392 23.62 -0.23 12.57
C PRO A 392 23.97 -1.49 11.76
N LEU A 393 23.89 -1.40 10.44
CA LEU A 393 24.44 -2.37 9.49
C LEU A 393 25.79 -1.89 8.94
N THR A 394 25.88 -0.60 8.64
CA THR A 394 27.08 0.06 8.12
C THR A 394 27.30 1.41 8.83
N GLU A 395 28.49 1.97 8.68
CA GLU A 395 28.80 3.31 9.19
C GLU A 395 28.39 4.39 8.19
N ILE A 396 27.96 5.56 8.68
CA ILE A 396 27.65 6.74 7.86
C ILE A 396 28.80 7.73 8.03
N THR A 397 29.64 7.88 6.99
CA THR A 397 30.87 8.70 7.07
C THR A 397 30.97 9.76 5.96
N GLY A 398 30.20 9.64 4.87
CA GLY A 398 30.19 10.60 3.76
C GLY A 398 29.50 11.91 4.11
N THR A 399 30.00 13.04 3.60
CA THR A 399 29.39 14.37 3.80
C THR A 399 28.02 14.44 3.15
N VAL A 400 27.89 14.02 1.88
CA VAL A 400 26.59 13.96 1.19
C VAL A 400 25.60 13.06 1.93
N SER A 401 26.02 11.87 2.37
CA SER A 401 25.16 10.99 3.19
C SER A 401 24.72 11.64 4.51
N THR A 402 25.59 12.47 5.12
CA THR A 402 25.27 13.21 6.34
C THR A 402 24.28 14.34 6.08
N ASP A 403 24.43 15.07 4.97
CA ASP A 403 23.57 16.17 4.56
C ASP A 403 22.19 15.65 4.13
N VAL A 404 22.15 14.59 3.32
CA VAL A 404 20.93 13.87 2.93
C VAL A 404 20.21 13.34 4.16
N ARG A 405 20.92 12.73 5.12
CA ARG A 405 20.30 12.31 6.39
C ARG A 405 19.67 13.48 7.14
N ALA A 406 20.36 14.61 7.24
CA ALA A 406 19.84 15.78 7.95
C ALA A 406 18.53 16.29 7.33
N HIS A 407 18.32 16.10 6.02
CA HIS A 407 17.08 16.43 5.32
C HIS A 407 15.86 15.66 5.86
N TYR A 408 16.05 14.40 6.28
CA TYR A 408 14.98 13.47 6.68
C TYR A 408 14.91 13.18 8.19
N GLU A 409 15.76 13.80 9.00
CA GLU A 409 15.79 13.54 10.45
C GLU A 409 14.72 14.33 11.23
N GLU A 410 14.28 15.47 10.68
CA GLU A 410 13.28 16.33 11.33
C GLU A 410 11.92 15.63 11.46
N ASN A 411 11.47 14.95 10.40
CA ASN A 411 10.22 14.20 10.38
C ASN A 411 10.36 12.89 9.60
N PRO A 412 9.65 11.81 10.00
CA PRO A 412 9.60 10.58 9.21
C PRO A 412 9.04 10.84 7.82
N TYR A 413 9.72 10.35 6.78
CA TYR A 413 9.37 10.63 5.39
C TYR A 413 9.36 9.39 4.50
N PRO A 414 8.31 9.20 3.66
CA PRO A 414 7.00 9.88 3.69
C PRO A 414 6.10 9.34 4.81
N ARG A 415 5.19 10.14 5.38
CA ARG A 415 4.17 9.60 6.31
C ARG A 415 3.00 8.97 5.55
N TRP A 416 2.51 7.83 6.02
CA TRP A 416 1.41 7.09 5.39
C TRP A 416 0.65 6.24 6.41
N GLN A 417 -0.65 6.03 6.21
CA GLN A 417 -1.50 5.41 7.23
C GLN A 417 -1.87 3.97 6.93
N ASN A 418 -1.82 3.61 5.67
CA ASN A 418 -2.23 2.30 5.19
C ASN A 418 -1.44 1.96 3.93
N THR A 419 -1.19 0.68 3.71
CA THR A 419 -0.50 0.18 2.53
C THR A 419 -1.08 -1.16 2.13
N ALA A 420 -0.74 -1.65 0.95
CA ALA A 420 -1.17 -2.95 0.47
C ALA A 420 -0.69 -4.06 1.43
N ILE A 421 -1.65 -4.72 2.07
CA ILE A 421 -1.45 -5.99 2.75
C ILE A 421 -2.27 -6.98 1.95
N GLY A 422 -1.68 -8.13 1.60
CA GLY A 422 -2.27 -9.06 0.64
C GLY A 422 -2.11 -10.50 1.06
N SER A 423 -2.61 -11.42 0.23
CA SER A 423 -2.24 -12.82 0.34
C SER A 423 -0.89 -13.03 -0.35
N PRO A 424 0.13 -13.56 0.35
CA PRO A 424 1.46 -13.72 -0.23
C PRO A 424 1.47 -14.62 -1.49
N GLN A 425 2.08 -14.11 -2.56
CA GLN A 425 2.28 -14.78 -3.85
C GLN A 425 3.75 -15.15 -4.06
N SER A 426 4.03 -16.10 -4.94
CA SER A 426 5.41 -16.38 -5.34
C SER A 426 5.95 -15.25 -6.22
N MET A 427 7.27 -15.03 -6.16
CA MET A 427 7.95 -14.00 -6.97
C MET A 427 7.66 -14.17 -8.48
N GLY A 428 7.64 -15.40 -8.99
CA GLY A 428 7.32 -15.68 -10.39
C GLY A 428 5.90 -15.29 -10.78
N MET A 429 4.92 -15.48 -9.88
CA MET A 429 3.54 -15.06 -10.13
C MET A 429 3.42 -13.53 -10.18
N ILE A 430 4.10 -12.84 -9.27
CA ILE A 430 4.15 -11.37 -9.23
C ILE A 430 4.74 -10.84 -10.54
N LEU A 431 5.93 -11.31 -10.92
CA LEU A 431 6.60 -10.84 -12.13
C LEU A 431 5.85 -11.18 -13.41
N VAL A 432 5.29 -12.37 -13.56
CA VAL A 432 4.49 -12.73 -14.75
C VAL A 432 3.19 -11.93 -14.81
N SER A 433 2.59 -11.60 -13.66
CA SER A 433 1.39 -10.75 -13.64
C SER A 433 1.68 -9.32 -14.12
N GLN A 434 2.89 -8.85 -13.88
CA GLN A 434 3.34 -7.51 -14.29
C GLN A 434 3.92 -7.49 -15.71
N PHE A 435 4.61 -8.56 -16.10
CA PHE A 435 5.30 -8.73 -17.36
C PHE A 435 4.84 -10.03 -18.04
N PRO A 436 3.68 -10.04 -18.72
CA PRO A 436 3.13 -11.24 -19.33
C PRO A 436 4.06 -11.92 -20.34
N HIS A 437 4.96 -11.16 -20.99
CA HIS A 437 5.95 -11.70 -21.93
C HIS A 437 6.98 -12.63 -21.25
N LEU A 438 7.12 -12.58 -19.92
CA LEU A 438 7.97 -13.50 -19.16
C LEU A 438 7.31 -14.88 -18.97
N GLN A 439 6.04 -15.05 -19.35
CA GLN A 439 5.34 -16.31 -19.23
C GLN A 439 6.02 -17.40 -20.08
N GLY A 440 6.38 -18.52 -19.44
CA GLY A 440 7.04 -19.65 -20.10
C GLY A 440 8.53 -19.45 -20.37
N ARG A 441 9.11 -18.29 -20.01
CA ARG A 441 10.55 -18.06 -20.03
C ARG A 441 11.21 -18.88 -18.92
N GLU A 442 12.34 -19.51 -19.22
CA GLU A 442 13.08 -20.31 -18.24
C GLU A 442 13.82 -19.38 -17.25
N MET A 443 13.09 -18.91 -16.23
CA MET A 443 13.62 -18.08 -15.15
C MET A 443 13.47 -18.80 -13.81
N ARG A 444 14.53 -18.73 -12.99
CA ARG A 444 14.49 -19.25 -11.62
C ARG A 444 14.00 -18.16 -10.69
N TYR A 445 12.89 -18.43 -10.01
CA TYR A 445 12.35 -17.54 -8.99
C TYR A 445 12.63 -18.12 -7.61
N PRO A 446 13.21 -17.36 -6.66
CA PRO A 446 13.44 -17.84 -5.30
C PRO A 446 12.10 -18.09 -4.59
N GLU A 447 11.92 -19.28 -4.01
CA GLU A 447 10.72 -19.60 -3.21
C GLU A 447 10.67 -18.84 -1.87
N ASN A 448 11.84 -18.54 -1.30
CA ASN A 448 12.02 -17.82 -0.04
C ASN A 448 13.08 -16.72 -0.21
N PRO A 449 12.77 -15.63 -0.94
CA PRO A 449 13.77 -14.64 -1.33
C PRO A 449 14.39 -13.94 -0.13
N ARG A 450 15.72 -13.83 -0.12
CA ARG A 450 16.46 -12.87 0.70
C ARG A 450 16.44 -11.53 -0.01
N MET A 451 15.81 -10.54 0.60
CA MET A 451 15.60 -9.23 -0.02
C MET A 451 16.34 -8.13 0.72
N LEU A 452 16.91 -7.20 -0.02
CA LEU A 452 17.35 -5.90 0.48
C LEU A 452 16.39 -4.82 -0.02
N ILE A 453 15.93 -3.96 0.87
CA ILE A 453 15.26 -2.71 0.52
C ILE A 453 16.17 -1.58 0.97
N ALA A 454 16.86 -1.02 -0.01
CA ALA A 454 17.89 -0.01 0.18
C ALA A 454 17.23 1.37 0.13
N GLY A 455 17.42 2.16 1.21
CA GLY A 455 16.72 3.42 1.45
C GLY A 455 15.22 3.22 1.62
N CYS A 456 14.83 2.39 2.59
CA CYS A 456 13.44 2.00 2.80
C CYS A 456 12.54 3.12 3.33
N GLY A 457 13.10 4.28 3.72
CA GLY A 457 12.38 5.39 4.31
C GLY A 457 11.53 4.94 5.50
N THR A 458 10.25 5.30 5.47
CA THR A 458 9.23 4.90 6.46
C THR A 458 8.68 3.48 6.27
N GLY A 459 9.29 2.67 5.40
CA GLY A 459 9.09 1.22 5.33
C GLY A 459 7.87 0.76 4.54
N MET A 460 7.23 1.61 3.74
CA MET A 460 6.05 1.23 2.95
C MET A 460 6.34 0.03 2.03
N ASP A 461 7.37 0.12 1.19
CA ASP A 461 7.76 -0.98 0.28
C ASP A 461 8.19 -2.23 1.06
N ALA A 462 8.81 -2.07 2.22
CA ALA A 462 9.24 -3.19 3.06
C ALA A 462 8.07 -3.95 3.65
N ILE A 463 7.09 -3.23 4.19
CA ILE A 463 5.88 -3.80 4.78
C ILE A 463 5.03 -4.44 3.68
N SER A 464 4.85 -3.76 2.54
CA SER A 464 4.11 -4.31 1.39
C SER A 464 4.79 -5.57 0.84
N SER A 465 6.11 -5.55 0.63
CA SER A 465 6.87 -6.71 0.17
C SER A 465 6.77 -7.88 1.14
N ALA A 466 6.88 -7.64 2.46
CA ALA A 466 6.74 -8.68 3.47
C ALA A 466 5.33 -9.28 3.51
N ALA A 467 4.30 -8.49 3.21
CA ALA A 467 2.91 -8.92 3.19
C ALA A 467 2.50 -9.63 1.90
N THR A 468 3.18 -9.34 0.78
CA THR A 468 2.75 -9.79 -0.56
C THR A 468 3.67 -10.82 -1.20
N ILE A 469 4.93 -10.91 -0.76
CA ILE A 469 5.90 -11.87 -1.30
C ILE A 469 6.05 -13.04 -0.33
N ARG A 470 5.69 -14.23 -0.81
CA ARG A 470 5.76 -15.46 -0.02
C ARG A 470 7.20 -15.77 0.39
N GLY A 471 7.38 -16.08 1.68
CA GLY A 471 8.66 -16.55 2.21
C GLY A 471 9.77 -15.50 2.24
N ALA A 472 9.46 -14.23 1.97
CA ALA A 472 10.46 -13.16 1.92
C ALA A 472 11.12 -12.95 3.29
N LYS A 473 12.46 -12.89 3.28
CA LYS A 473 13.28 -12.46 4.42
C LYS A 473 13.88 -11.11 4.06
N ILE A 474 13.39 -10.06 4.69
CA ILE A 474 13.68 -8.68 4.28
C ILE A 474 14.67 -8.04 5.25
N THR A 475 15.77 -7.53 4.73
CA THR A 475 16.59 -6.52 5.38
C THR A 475 16.22 -5.17 4.77
N ALA A 476 15.71 -4.24 5.57
CA ALA A 476 15.34 -2.91 5.15
C ALA A 476 16.30 -1.90 5.79
N MET A 477 16.94 -1.05 5.00
CA MET A 477 17.94 -0.11 5.52
C MET A 477 17.69 1.33 5.08
N ASP A 478 18.03 2.28 5.94
CA ASP A 478 17.93 3.72 5.65
C ASP A 478 18.97 4.54 6.43
N LEU A 479 19.22 5.76 5.97
CA LEU A 479 20.06 6.76 6.63
C LEU A 479 19.35 7.42 7.83
N SER A 480 18.03 7.59 7.77
CA SER A 480 17.23 8.29 8.79
C SER A 480 16.73 7.34 9.87
N LEU A 481 17.19 7.56 11.11
CA LEU A 481 16.67 6.84 12.27
C LEU A 481 15.22 7.23 12.57
N THR A 482 14.82 8.47 12.25
CA THR A 482 13.45 8.94 12.38
C THR A 482 12.52 8.13 11.46
N SER A 483 12.88 7.95 10.19
CA SER A 483 12.08 7.17 9.23
C SER A 483 12.05 5.67 9.60
N LEU A 484 13.17 5.09 10.01
CA LEU A 484 13.23 3.69 10.44
C LEU A 484 12.41 3.41 11.71
N ALA A 485 12.37 4.36 12.65
CA ALA A 485 11.56 4.22 13.86
C ALA A 485 10.07 4.17 13.53
N TYR A 486 9.63 5.04 12.61
CA TYR A 486 8.28 5.01 12.06
C TYR A 486 7.99 3.70 11.34
N ALA A 487 8.89 3.25 10.47
CA ALA A 487 8.77 1.98 9.74
C ALA A 487 8.58 0.79 10.69
N LYS A 488 9.38 0.75 11.77
CA LYS A 488 9.33 -0.31 12.78
C LYS A 488 8.01 -0.32 13.56
N ARG A 489 7.45 0.86 13.88
CA ARG A 489 6.10 0.97 14.48
C ARG A 489 5.03 0.48 13.52
N MET A 490 5.03 0.98 12.28
CA MET A 490 4.03 0.59 11.28
C MET A 490 4.06 -0.91 11.01
N ALA A 491 5.25 -1.52 10.92
CA ALA A 491 5.36 -2.97 10.76
C ALA A 491 4.72 -3.74 11.93
N ALA A 492 4.90 -3.27 13.17
CA ALA A 492 4.26 -3.85 14.35
C ALA A 492 2.74 -3.67 14.33
N ASP A 493 2.24 -2.50 13.93
CA ASP A 493 0.79 -2.23 13.82
C ASP A 493 0.10 -3.15 12.80
N PHE A 494 0.81 -3.54 11.74
CA PHE A 494 0.33 -4.52 10.75
C PHE A 494 0.65 -5.98 11.10
N GLY A 495 1.28 -6.25 12.25
CA GLY A 495 1.64 -7.60 12.67
C GLY A 495 2.77 -8.24 11.85
N ILE A 496 3.60 -7.44 11.18
CA ILE A 496 4.72 -7.89 10.36
C ILE A 496 6.01 -7.90 11.17
N GLY A 497 6.46 -9.08 11.58
CA GLY A 497 7.72 -9.29 12.32
C GLY A 497 8.89 -9.82 11.50
N SER A 498 8.73 -9.99 10.17
CA SER A 498 9.72 -10.63 9.29
C SER A 498 10.79 -9.68 8.73
N ILE A 499 10.72 -8.39 9.06
CA ILE A 499 11.62 -7.35 8.53
C ILE A 499 12.71 -7.02 9.55
N ASP A 500 13.97 -7.10 9.13
CA ASP A 500 15.14 -6.60 9.87
C ASP A 500 15.46 -5.16 9.44
N PHE A 501 14.99 -4.19 10.24
CA PHE A 501 15.26 -2.76 10.01
C PHE A 501 16.64 -2.37 10.54
N ARG A 502 17.47 -1.80 9.66
CA ARG A 502 18.87 -1.47 9.93
C ARG A 502 19.21 -0.03 9.57
N HIS A 503 20.01 0.61 10.40
CA HIS A 503 20.55 1.93 10.09
C HIS A 503 21.86 1.79 9.29
N GLY A 504 22.02 2.53 8.19
CA GLY A 504 23.27 2.47 7.43
C GLY A 504 23.27 3.20 6.11
N ASP A 505 24.48 3.35 5.57
CA ASP A 505 24.79 3.87 4.25
C ASP A 505 25.03 2.72 3.26
N ILE A 506 24.42 2.80 2.07
CA ILE A 506 24.59 1.86 0.95
C ILE A 506 26.05 1.86 0.49
N LEU A 507 26.72 3.01 0.47
CA LEU A 507 28.10 3.14 0.02
C LEU A 507 29.10 2.37 0.92
N ALA A 508 28.67 1.96 2.12
CA ALA A 508 29.46 1.21 3.08
C ALA A 508 29.08 -0.29 3.16
N LEU A 509 28.27 -0.80 2.23
CA LEU A 509 27.98 -2.23 2.05
C LEU A 509 29.17 -3.07 1.56
N PRO A 510 30.12 -2.57 0.74
CA PRO A 510 31.25 -3.36 0.29
C PRO A 510 32.02 -4.00 1.45
N GLY A 511 32.37 -5.28 1.30
CA GLY A 511 33.13 -6.03 2.32
C GLY A 511 32.29 -6.59 3.49
N LYS A 512 30.97 -6.41 3.50
CA LYS A 512 30.07 -7.00 4.53
C LYS A 512 29.69 -8.46 4.27
N GLY A 513 29.96 -9.00 3.09
CA GLY A 513 29.61 -10.38 2.72
C GLY A 513 28.09 -10.61 2.66
N LEU A 514 27.32 -9.57 2.31
CA LEU A 514 25.88 -9.64 2.15
C LEU A 514 25.54 -10.00 0.70
N GLU A 515 24.64 -10.96 0.54
CA GLU A 515 24.13 -11.40 -0.77
C GLU A 515 22.60 -11.52 -0.68
N PHE A 516 21.93 -11.03 -1.73
CA PHE A 516 20.48 -10.97 -1.84
C PHE A 516 20.00 -11.53 -3.18
N ASP A 517 18.83 -12.17 -3.16
CA ASP A 517 18.16 -12.67 -4.37
C ASP A 517 17.41 -11.54 -5.09
N VAL A 518 16.90 -10.58 -4.31
CA VAL A 518 16.17 -9.41 -4.81
C VAL A 518 16.62 -8.15 -4.09
N ILE A 519 16.85 -7.07 -4.84
CA ILE A 519 17.18 -5.75 -4.28
C ILE A 519 16.18 -4.72 -4.78
N GLN A 520 15.61 -3.92 -3.89
CA GLN A 520 14.80 -2.76 -4.26
C GLN A 520 15.51 -1.48 -3.84
N ALA A 521 15.56 -0.51 -4.73
CA ALA A 521 16.09 0.83 -4.47
C ALA A 521 15.19 1.88 -5.16
N TYR A 522 14.25 2.42 -4.39
CA TYR A 522 13.22 3.35 -4.85
C TYR A 522 13.41 4.70 -4.16
N GLY A 523 13.59 5.79 -4.92
CA GLY A 523 13.75 7.12 -4.31
C GLY A 523 15.14 7.40 -3.71
N VAL A 524 16.19 6.69 -4.15
CA VAL A 524 17.50 6.71 -3.45
C VAL A 524 18.67 7.05 -4.36
N LEU A 525 18.88 6.28 -5.43
CA LEU A 525 20.09 6.35 -6.24
C LEU A 525 20.31 7.74 -6.85
N HIS A 526 19.23 8.43 -7.25
CA HIS A 526 19.28 9.77 -7.83
C HIS A 526 19.61 10.88 -6.81
N HIS A 527 19.67 10.59 -5.51
CA HIS A 527 20.12 11.53 -4.47
C HIS A 527 21.57 11.29 -4.03
N MET A 528 22.23 10.28 -4.59
CA MET A 528 23.63 10.00 -4.33
C MET A 528 24.51 10.86 -5.22
N ARG A 529 25.65 11.32 -4.68
CA ARG A 529 26.69 12.04 -5.43
C ARG A 529 27.15 11.32 -6.71
N ASP A 530 27.19 9.99 -6.67
CA ASP A 530 27.47 9.14 -7.82
C ASP A 530 26.43 8.01 -7.86
N PRO A 531 25.32 8.22 -8.61
CA PRO A 531 24.23 7.25 -8.70
C PRO A 531 24.66 5.89 -9.28
N LEU A 532 25.59 5.89 -10.23
CA LEU A 532 26.06 4.67 -10.88
C LEU A 532 26.92 3.83 -9.93
N GLU A 533 27.76 4.47 -9.12
CA GLU A 533 28.52 3.77 -8.08
C GLU A 533 27.60 3.14 -7.03
N GLY A 534 26.56 3.88 -6.59
CA GLY A 534 25.54 3.33 -5.70
C GLY A 534 24.85 2.10 -6.29
N TRP A 535 24.46 2.17 -7.57
CA TRP A 535 23.85 1.03 -8.26
C TRP A 535 24.83 -0.14 -8.40
N ARG A 536 26.09 0.12 -8.75
CA ARG A 536 27.14 -0.90 -8.85
C ARG A 536 27.32 -1.67 -7.54
N ILE A 537 27.39 -0.97 -6.41
CA ILE A 537 27.49 -1.59 -5.08
C ILE A 537 26.28 -2.51 -4.81
N LEU A 538 25.07 -2.08 -5.17
CA LEU A 538 23.88 -2.92 -5.03
C LEU A 538 23.95 -4.14 -5.97
N THR A 539 24.39 -3.97 -7.21
CA THR A 539 24.58 -5.08 -8.18
C THR A 539 25.63 -6.09 -7.70
N ASP A 540 26.66 -5.65 -6.98
CA ASP A 540 27.67 -6.52 -6.36
C ASP A 540 27.10 -7.35 -5.20
N CYS A 541 26.12 -6.82 -4.48
CA CYS A 541 25.37 -7.54 -3.45
C CYS A 541 24.28 -8.47 -4.02
N LEU A 542 24.02 -8.43 -5.32
CA LEU A 542 23.00 -9.25 -5.97
C LEU A 542 23.56 -10.59 -6.43
N HIS A 543 22.88 -11.67 -6.04
CA HIS A 543 23.20 -13.02 -6.48
C HIS A 543 23.06 -13.17 -8.02
N GLU A 544 23.74 -14.16 -8.61
CA GLU A 544 23.51 -14.54 -10.01
C GLU A 544 22.03 -14.89 -10.26
N ALA A 545 21.49 -14.53 -11.43
CA ALA A 545 20.05 -14.58 -11.74
C ALA A 545 19.16 -13.70 -10.85
N GLY A 546 19.74 -12.89 -9.94
CA GLY A 546 19.00 -12.02 -9.03
C GLY A 546 18.26 -10.89 -9.76
N LEU A 547 17.27 -10.34 -9.07
CA LEU A 547 16.37 -9.30 -9.60
C LEU A 547 16.60 -7.98 -8.88
N MET A 548 16.46 -6.87 -9.58
CA MET A 548 16.39 -5.54 -8.96
C MET A 548 15.18 -4.77 -9.44
N ARG A 549 14.56 -4.06 -8.49
CA ARG A 549 13.51 -3.06 -8.74
C ARG A 549 14.10 -1.69 -8.46
N ILE A 550 14.23 -0.87 -9.49
CA ILE A 550 14.93 0.43 -9.44
C ILE A 550 13.98 1.53 -9.86
N ALA A 551 14.09 2.71 -9.24
CA ALA A 551 13.38 3.91 -9.69
C ALA A 551 14.31 5.13 -9.71
N LEU A 552 14.25 5.88 -10.80
CA LEU A 552 15.08 7.05 -11.08
C LEU A 552 14.20 8.18 -11.61
N TYR A 553 14.58 9.44 -11.35
CA TYR A 553 13.84 10.58 -11.88
C TYR A 553 14.18 10.85 -13.33
N SER A 554 13.13 11.07 -14.13
CA SER A 554 13.25 11.48 -15.52
C SER A 554 13.77 12.91 -15.67
N GLU A 555 14.64 13.18 -16.65
CA GLU A 555 15.02 14.53 -17.06
C GLU A 555 13.85 15.30 -17.68
N ILE A 556 13.06 14.66 -18.54
CA ILE A 556 11.98 15.33 -19.30
C ILE A 556 10.80 15.65 -18.36
N ALA A 557 10.36 14.69 -17.57
CA ALA A 557 9.21 14.87 -16.70
C ALA A 557 9.49 15.81 -15.50
N ARG A 558 10.76 16.00 -15.13
CA ARG A 558 11.17 16.89 -14.03
C ARG A 558 11.31 18.36 -14.41
N GLN A 559 11.13 18.76 -15.67
CA GLN A 559 11.27 20.17 -16.08
C GLN A 559 10.41 21.16 -15.25
N PRO A 560 9.17 20.83 -14.83
CA PRO A 560 8.42 21.69 -13.91
C PRO A 560 9.09 21.90 -12.55
N VAL A 561 9.76 20.87 -12.02
CA VAL A 561 10.53 20.96 -10.77
C VAL A 561 11.74 21.86 -10.96
N VAL A 562 12.41 21.79 -12.12
CA VAL A 562 13.52 22.70 -12.46
C VAL A 562 13.05 24.16 -12.45
N ALA A 563 11.95 24.45 -13.15
CA ALA A 563 11.38 25.80 -13.17
C ALA A 563 10.96 26.29 -11.77
N ALA A 564 10.41 25.41 -10.93
CA ALA A 564 10.08 25.74 -9.55
C ALA A 564 11.32 26.04 -8.70
N ARG A 565 12.41 25.28 -8.87
CA ARG A 565 13.70 25.51 -8.19
C ARG A 565 14.35 26.81 -8.63
N GLU A 566 14.28 27.17 -9.91
CA GLU A 566 14.74 28.47 -10.41
C GLU A 566 13.96 29.63 -9.76
N LEU A 567 12.64 29.49 -9.64
CA LEU A 567 11.80 30.47 -8.93
C LEU A 567 12.19 30.57 -7.45
N ILE A 568 12.38 29.44 -6.77
CA ILE A 568 12.82 29.38 -5.37
C ILE A 568 14.15 30.11 -5.19
N ALA A 569 15.12 29.85 -6.06
CA ALA A 569 16.43 30.51 -6.02
C ALA A 569 16.32 32.01 -6.27
N ALA A 570 15.47 32.43 -7.22
CA ALA A 570 15.23 33.84 -7.53
C ALA A 570 14.54 34.61 -6.39
N ARG A 571 13.69 33.93 -5.61
CA ARG A 571 12.98 34.49 -4.44
C ARG A 571 13.78 34.40 -3.16
N GLY A 572 14.72 33.47 -3.07
CA GLY A 572 15.50 33.20 -1.86
C GLY A 572 14.71 32.51 -0.77
N TYR A 573 13.75 31.64 -1.12
CA TYR A 573 13.00 30.87 -0.13
C TYR A 573 13.92 29.89 0.61
N PRO A 574 13.95 29.90 1.95
CA PRO A 574 14.74 28.94 2.72
C PRO A 574 14.04 27.57 2.76
N ALA A 575 14.81 26.50 2.91
CA ALA A 575 14.31 25.13 3.10
C ALA A 575 13.74 24.87 4.52
N THR A 576 13.24 25.91 5.19
CA THR A 576 12.55 25.80 6.49
C THR A 576 11.06 25.57 6.27
N THR A 577 10.36 25.07 7.28
CA THR A 577 8.90 24.86 7.24
C THR A 577 8.15 26.13 6.83
N GLU A 578 8.49 27.30 7.39
CA GLU A 578 7.89 28.57 7.02
C GLU A 578 8.22 28.97 5.57
N GLY A 579 9.47 28.81 5.14
CA GLY A 579 9.89 29.11 3.76
C GLY A 579 9.19 28.23 2.73
N ILE A 580 9.00 26.95 3.03
CA ILE A 580 8.24 26.00 2.22
C ILE A 580 6.77 26.44 2.13
N ARG A 581 6.12 26.80 3.24
CA ARG A 581 4.73 27.29 3.23
C ARG A 581 4.57 28.54 2.36
N GLU A 582 5.49 29.49 2.46
CA GLU A 582 5.45 30.72 1.65
C GLU A 582 5.66 30.43 0.17
N CYS A 583 6.64 29.58 -0.16
CA CYS A 583 6.90 29.12 -1.52
C CYS A 583 5.67 28.44 -2.13
N ARG A 584 5.07 27.51 -1.38
CA ARG A 584 3.86 26.79 -1.81
C ARG A 584 2.71 27.76 -2.13
N ARG A 585 2.53 28.80 -1.32
CA ARG A 585 1.51 29.81 -1.57
C ARG A 585 1.75 30.58 -2.88
N GLU A 586 2.99 30.93 -3.21
CA GLU A 586 3.30 31.56 -4.50
C GLU A 586 3.06 30.58 -5.65
N LEU A 587 3.54 29.33 -5.55
CA LEU A 587 3.37 28.30 -6.58
C LEU A 587 1.89 27.99 -6.87
N LEU A 588 1.05 27.89 -5.84
CA LEU A 588 -0.39 27.72 -5.99
C LEU A 588 -1.07 28.91 -6.68
N ALA A 589 -0.54 30.12 -6.51
CA ALA A 589 -1.08 31.34 -7.10
C ALA A 589 -0.58 31.62 -8.53
N LEU A 590 0.40 30.85 -9.02
CA LEU A 590 0.91 31.02 -10.38
C LEU A 590 -0.19 30.82 -11.44
N PRO A 591 -0.09 31.50 -12.60
CA PRO A 591 -0.91 31.22 -13.77
C PRO A 591 -0.80 29.76 -14.24
N ASP A 592 -1.87 29.24 -14.86
CA ASP A 592 -1.92 27.84 -15.30
C ASP A 592 -0.90 27.50 -16.39
N ASP A 593 -0.44 28.49 -17.16
CA ASP A 593 0.57 28.37 -18.21
C ASP A 593 2.01 28.55 -17.70
N HIS A 594 2.21 28.84 -16.42
CA HIS A 594 3.55 29.01 -15.86
C HIS A 594 4.31 27.66 -15.82
N PRO A 595 5.60 27.59 -16.25
CA PRO A 595 6.34 26.33 -16.32
C PRO A 595 6.48 25.56 -14.99
N ALA A 596 6.52 26.28 -13.87
CA ALA A 596 6.55 25.69 -12.53
C ALA A 596 5.16 25.24 -12.00
N LYS A 597 4.05 25.70 -12.58
CA LYS A 597 2.70 25.37 -12.11
C LYS A 597 2.41 23.87 -12.02
N PRO A 598 2.90 23.00 -12.94
CA PRO A 598 2.63 21.57 -12.87
C PRO A 598 3.08 20.91 -11.56
N VAL A 599 4.01 21.49 -10.79
CA VAL A 599 4.39 20.93 -9.47
C VAL A 599 3.23 20.96 -8.48
N THR A 600 2.20 21.79 -8.69
CA THR A 600 1.02 21.85 -7.80
C THR A 600 -0.14 20.98 -8.28
N ARG A 601 0.08 20.13 -9.29
CA ARG A 601 -0.97 19.24 -9.82
C ARG A 601 -1.37 18.20 -8.79
N GLU A 602 -2.60 17.72 -8.94
CA GLU A 602 -3.14 16.64 -8.12
C GLU A 602 -2.21 15.42 -8.14
N GLY A 603 -2.00 14.81 -6.97
CA GLY A 603 -1.16 13.62 -6.81
C GLY A 603 0.34 13.88 -6.69
N SER A 604 0.80 15.13 -6.79
CA SER A 604 2.21 15.48 -6.59
C SER A 604 2.64 15.44 -5.11
N ASP A 605 3.95 15.33 -4.89
CA ASP A 605 4.60 15.47 -3.59
C ASP A 605 4.56 16.89 -3.02
N PHE A 606 3.86 17.81 -3.67
CA PHE A 606 3.76 19.20 -3.24
C PHE A 606 2.99 19.40 -1.93
N PHE A 607 2.08 18.49 -1.56
CA PHE A 607 1.00 18.76 -0.59
C PHE A 607 1.32 18.48 0.89
N ALA A 608 2.47 17.90 1.23
CA ALA A 608 3.00 17.85 2.60
C ALA A 608 4.35 18.57 2.71
N THR A 609 4.76 18.96 3.93
CA THR A 609 5.98 19.77 4.12
C THR A 609 7.24 19.00 3.69
N SER A 610 7.46 17.78 4.19
CA SER A 610 8.63 16.96 3.88
C SER A 610 8.65 16.48 2.43
N THR A 611 7.50 16.07 1.88
CA THR A 611 7.39 15.71 0.44
C THR A 611 7.68 16.90 -0.45
N CYS A 612 7.22 18.11 -0.09
CA CYS A 612 7.50 19.32 -0.85
C CYS A 612 8.96 19.75 -0.72
N ARG A 613 9.58 19.52 0.46
CA ARG A 613 10.99 19.78 0.70
C ARG A 613 11.87 18.89 -0.18
N ASP A 614 11.55 17.60 -0.22
CA ASP A 614 12.22 16.61 -1.07
C ASP A 614 12.05 16.96 -2.56
N LEU A 615 10.83 17.30 -2.98
CA LEU A 615 10.54 17.71 -4.35
C LEU A 615 11.30 18.97 -4.78
N LEU A 616 11.28 20.04 -3.97
CA LEU A 616 11.64 21.39 -4.42
C LEU A 616 12.92 21.96 -3.78
N PHE A 617 13.38 21.43 -2.65
CA PHE A 617 14.49 21.99 -1.86
C PHE A 617 15.64 20.98 -1.66
N HIS A 618 15.59 19.82 -2.31
CA HIS A 618 16.67 18.84 -2.22
C HIS A 618 17.96 19.35 -2.88
N GLY A 619 19.08 19.23 -2.16
CA GLY A 619 20.38 19.79 -2.57
C GLY A 619 21.14 18.94 -3.59
N GLU A 620 20.84 17.64 -3.65
CA GLU A 620 21.50 16.68 -4.54
C GLU A 620 20.45 15.84 -5.29
N GLU A 621 20.12 16.18 -6.54
CA GLU A 621 19.17 15.41 -7.35
C GLU A 621 19.72 15.25 -8.77
N HIS A 622 19.91 14.01 -9.18
CA HIS A 622 20.23 13.61 -10.53
C HIS A 622 18.96 13.22 -11.29
N ARG A 623 18.97 13.45 -12.59
CA ARG A 623 17.86 13.16 -13.50
C ARG A 623 18.40 12.45 -14.73
N PHE A 624 17.60 11.58 -15.32
CA PHE A 624 18.06 10.65 -16.35
C PHE A 624 17.08 10.61 -17.51
N THR A 625 17.61 10.47 -18.71
CA THR A 625 16.83 10.01 -19.88
C THR A 625 16.81 8.48 -19.91
N CYS A 626 15.81 7.87 -20.57
CA CYS A 626 15.80 6.42 -20.77
C CYS A 626 17.06 5.91 -21.50
N LEU A 627 17.69 6.74 -22.35
CA LEU A 627 18.97 6.41 -23.00
C LEU A 627 20.11 6.27 -22.00
N GLN A 628 20.25 7.21 -21.06
CA GLN A 628 21.25 7.12 -20.00
C GLN A 628 21.00 5.91 -19.08
N ILE A 629 19.73 5.60 -18.80
CA ILE A 629 19.38 4.39 -18.05
C ILE A 629 19.83 3.14 -18.82
N ALA A 630 19.64 3.10 -20.14
CA ALA A 630 20.10 2.00 -20.98
C ALA A 630 21.62 1.82 -20.92
N ASP A 631 22.39 2.91 -21.01
CA ASP A 631 23.86 2.88 -20.88
C ASP A 631 24.31 2.34 -19.51
N MET A 632 23.65 2.76 -18.43
CA MET A 632 23.95 2.27 -17.08
C MET A 632 23.63 0.78 -16.92
N ILE A 633 22.52 0.31 -17.47
CA ILE A 633 22.12 -1.11 -17.46
C ILE A 633 23.16 -1.95 -18.23
N GLU A 634 23.61 -1.47 -19.39
CA GLU A 634 24.66 -2.13 -20.18
C GLU A 634 25.99 -2.17 -19.42
N GLU A 635 26.42 -1.06 -18.82
CA GLU A 635 27.67 -0.97 -18.05
C GLU A 635 27.69 -1.93 -16.85
N LEU A 636 26.55 -2.08 -16.17
CA LEU A 636 26.39 -2.99 -15.04
C LEU A 636 26.18 -4.45 -15.46
N GLY A 637 26.06 -4.73 -16.76
CA GLY A 637 25.82 -6.07 -17.30
C GLY A 637 24.46 -6.63 -16.88
N LEU A 638 23.44 -5.78 -16.80
CA LEU A 638 22.08 -6.12 -16.40
C LEU A 638 21.16 -6.27 -17.64
N GLU A 639 20.09 -7.03 -17.49
CA GLU A 639 19.02 -7.18 -18.48
C GLU A 639 17.80 -6.38 -18.03
N PHE A 640 17.27 -5.50 -18.89
CA PHE A 640 16.02 -4.79 -18.64
C PHE A 640 14.81 -5.69 -18.86
N LEU A 641 13.89 -5.75 -17.89
CA LEU A 641 12.67 -6.56 -17.97
C LEU A 641 11.42 -5.72 -18.30
N GLY A 642 11.43 -4.42 -18.03
CA GLY A 642 10.29 -3.53 -18.27
C GLY A 642 9.97 -2.61 -17.10
N TYR A 643 9.10 -1.62 -17.38
CA TYR A 643 8.50 -0.73 -16.38
C TYR A 643 7.24 -1.34 -15.74
N GLU A 644 6.92 -0.99 -14.50
CA GLU A 644 5.78 -1.58 -13.77
C GLU A 644 4.38 -1.16 -14.29
N PHE A 645 4.26 -0.05 -15.01
CA PHE A 645 2.98 0.62 -15.32
C PHE A 645 2.34 0.21 -16.67
N LEU A 646 2.63 -0.99 -17.20
CA LEU A 646 2.20 -1.42 -18.54
C LEU A 646 0.67 -1.50 -18.76
N SER A 647 -0.15 -1.29 -17.72
CA SER A 647 -1.61 -1.22 -17.83
C SER A 647 -2.11 0.23 -17.90
N GLY A 648 -3.08 0.51 -18.78
CA GLY A 648 -3.72 1.84 -18.86
C GLY A 648 -3.41 2.62 -20.14
N GLU A 649 -3.26 3.93 -20.04
CA GLU A 649 -3.09 4.81 -21.21
C GLU A 649 -1.66 4.80 -21.76
N THR A 650 -0.64 4.89 -20.90
CA THR A 650 0.77 4.88 -21.32
C THR A 650 1.14 3.61 -22.07
N GLY A 651 0.77 2.43 -21.54
CA GLY A 651 0.98 1.15 -22.23
C GLY A 651 0.27 1.05 -23.57
N ARG A 652 -0.96 1.60 -23.70
CA ARG A 652 -1.66 1.68 -25.00
C ARG A 652 -0.93 2.59 -26.00
N ARG A 653 -0.52 3.78 -25.55
CA ARG A 653 0.25 4.72 -26.40
C ARG A 653 1.54 4.06 -26.90
N TYR A 654 2.26 3.35 -26.03
CA TYR A 654 3.48 2.62 -26.41
C TYR A 654 3.18 1.53 -27.45
N ALA A 655 2.20 0.65 -27.18
CA ALA A 655 1.86 -0.46 -28.07
C ALA A 655 1.37 0.02 -29.46
N GLU A 656 0.64 1.13 -29.50
CA GLU A 656 0.20 1.76 -30.76
C GLU A 656 1.39 2.38 -31.53
N ARG A 657 2.36 2.96 -30.80
CA ARG A 657 3.50 3.66 -31.38
C ARG A 657 4.61 2.72 -31.87
N PHE A 658 4.83 1.60 -31.17
CA PHE A 658 5.92 0.65 -31.39
C PHE A 658 5.41 -0.80 -31.43
N PRO A 659 4.56 -1.17 -32.42
CA PRO A 659 4.01 -2.53 -32.53
C PRO A 659 5.08 -3.62 -32.76
N GLU A 660 6.29 -3.24 -33.17
CA GLU A 660 7.46 -4.11 -33.33
C GLU A 660 8.15 -4.49 -32.01
N ASP A 661 7.86 -3.79 -30.91
CA ASP A 661 8.34 -4.10 -29.56
C ASP A 661 7.16 -4.46 -28.63
N PRO A 662 6.53 -5.63 -28.83
CA PRO A 662 5.39 -6.07 -28.02
C PRO A 662 5.78 -6.46 -26.58
N GLU A 663 7.07 -6.54 -26.28
CA GLU A 663 7.60 -6.89 -24.95
C GLU A 663 7.87 -5.65 -24.10
N PHE A 664 7.89 -4.45 -24.71
CA PHE A 664 8.13 -3.16 -24.06
C PHE A 664 9.52 -3.04 -23.44
N THR A 665 10.52 -3.70 -24.04
CA THR A 665 11.87 -3.82 -23.47
C THR A 665 12.90 -2.88 -24.10
N ASP A 666 12.56 -2.11 -25.14
CA ASP A 666 13.49 -1.15 -25.76
C ASP A 666 13.40 0.24 -25.11
N LEU A 667 14.40 0.60 -24.30
CA LEU A 667 14.49 1.91 -23.65
C LEU A 667 14.58 3.10 -24.62
N ARG A 668 14.98 2.88 -25.88
CA ARG A 668 14.99 3.94 -26.91
C ARG A 668 13.57 4.27 -27.38
N ASN A 669 12.70 3.27 -27.45
CA ASN A 669 11.29 3.47 -27.74
C ASN A 669 10.61 4.21 -26.58
N TRP A 670 10.92 3.85 -25.33
CA TRP A 670 10.47 4.59 -24.16
C TRP A 670 10.93 6.05 -24.16
N HIS A 671 12.20 6.30 -24.54
CA HIS A 671 12.70 7.66 -24.68
C HIS A 671 11.90 8.47 -25.71
N ALA A 672 11.70 7.92 -26.90
CA ALA A 672 10.93 8.57 -27.96
C ALA A 672 9.47 8.82 -27.55
N LEU A 673 8.86 7.89 -26.80
CA LEU A 673 7.52 8.09 -26.27
C LEU A 673 7.48 9.25 -25.28
N GLU A 674 8.47 9.35 -24.39
CA GLU A 674 8.55 10.44 -23.41
C GLU A 674 8.77 11.81 -24.06
N GLU A 675 9.55 11.88 -25.15
CA GLU A 675 9.69 13.12 -25.94
C GLU A 675 8.35 13.57 -26.54
N GLU A 676 7.51 12.63 -26.99
CA GLU A 676 6.16 12.90 -27.50
C GLU A 676 5.17 13.22 -26.36
N PHE A 677 5.31 12.57 -25.21
CA PHE A 677 4.46 12.68 -24.03
C PHE A 677 5.31 12.93 -22.77
N PRO A 678 5.69 14.18 -22.48
CA PRO A 678 6.56 14.53 -21.35
C PRO A 678 6.03 14.16 -19.95
N ASP A 679 4.76 13.74 -19.87
CA ASP A 679 4.12 13.27 -18.65
C ASP A 679 4.25 11.76 -18.40
N THR A 680 4.94 11.04 -19.29
CA THR A 680 5.09 9.57 -19.23
C THR A 680 5.69 9.09 -17.91
N PHE A 681 6.69 9.80 -17.38
CA PHE A 681 7.44 9.43 -16.17
C PHE A 681 7.39 10.52 -15.09
N ILE A 682 6.20 11.09 -14.83
CA ILE A 682 6.01 12.14 -13.80
C ILE A 682 6.30 11.60 -12.40
N GLY A 683 6.01 10.31 -12.16
CA GLY A 683 6.26 9.67 -10.88
C GLY A 683 7.71 9.24 -10.72
N THR A 684 7.99 8.57 -9.60
CA THR A 684 9.23 7.81 -9.43
C THR A 684 9.01 6.41 -10.02
N ASP A 685 8.75 6.33 -11.32
CA ASP A 685 8.22 5.10 -11.92
C ASP A 685 9.25 3.95 -11.91
N PRO A 686 8.95 2.83 -11.22
CA PRO A 686 9.89 1.73 -11.06
C PRO A 686 9.98 0.87 -12.32
N PHE A 687 11.15 0.28 -12.51
CA PHE A 687 11.43 -0.74 -13.51
C PHE A 687 12.22 -1.90 -12.93
N TRP A 688 12.16 -3.04 -13.62
CA TRP A 688 12.85 -4.25 -13.21
C TRP A 688 14.03 -4.55 -14.12
N VAL A 689 15.12 -5.00 -13.50
CA VAL A 689 16.31 -5.52 -14.17
C VAL A 689 16.72 -6.86 -13.55
N ARG A 690 17.44 -7.66 -14.32
CA ARG A 690 17.96 -8.96 -13.89
C ARG A 690 19.46 -9.04 -14.13
N LYS A 691 20.18 -9.67 -13.21
CA LYS A 691 21.58 -10.05 -13.41
C LYS A 691 21.64 -11.38 -14.15
N PRO A 692 22.22 -11.47 -15.36
CA PRO A 692 22.30 -12.72 -16.11
C PRO A 692 23.05 -13.83 -15.35
N GLU A 693 22.73 -15.09 -15.67
CA GLU A 693 23.54 -16.24 -15.25
C GLU A 693 24.86 -16.24 -16.03
N ARG A 694 25.99 -16.51 -15.35
CA ARG A 694 27.32 -16.55 -15.98
C ARG A 694 27.60 -17.84 -16.73
#